data_AF-K2NT17-F1
#
_entry.id   AF-K2NT17-F1
#
_cell.length_a   1.000
_cell.length_b   1.000
_cell.length_c   1.000
_cell.angle_alpha   90.00
_cell.angle_beta   90.00
_cell.angle_gamma   90.00
#
_symmetry.space_group_name_H-M   'P 1'
#
loop_
_entity.id
_entity.type
_entity.pdbx_description
1 polymer ?
#
loop_
_entity_poly.entity_id
_entity_poly.type
_entity_poly.pdbx_seq_one_letter_code
_entity_poly.pdbx_strand_id
1 'polypeptide(L)'
;MNNKALFNLSKPNIINIWNVLRTIITLAILSLTFIFILNLNHYTGYTGDDFLYHFIYTGAWPSEHLSEYHNLSDYISAVYTHMTLWNARMTSIIFEILAMQMPKSIFNILNASIYVLVGLLLNVVVSGKKAFLKFLHLALTFLLMWFFIPGMGSTVLWVSGAANYLWATVIILLFLLPYRFNVSTKRGWEEFYLPVLGLLAGLTNEVGGATTVLLALIFTVYNLKKSGSGNTVAQILGTVAVAFGFGTQVILSSGSAETQNYGASTGLGQRFLDILSGTAHYSGFLLLPIVVFGVLLYFNRDQLQEKACNLWHGGIIFLISGLAGCFAILASPIIPARLWVASNILFIIALLMMFEAWQELRAQSSWTNVPLCIAILCLTFVSLPSYDYNLKDIKNSYEYFYTAQTIAQKAKEEGKTSARVPGIPMTSNGYNAYFGTPYLVASEHPEKEWSNTWFAKYYGLEKVYLDDTVPMAKVNLENAQPIDSILNTYDKYLGHFQRKILPLNTSKVIKREQTSKTSGAKASFTKDPKPNNKNLPTDKPWLRNALIRYIDVNKDEIVATEQITSPYNEVYDISHASTAGYETLISNPKSYVFNKRYDQTIDIHVKPSLHTITLFFNDKNQNNLLITNVEGHTGETLTVQLPQGYSSNGSKTAHVAIDVETPWNKTVEVTKIPIWKNLGSFLSFYSLTAGLFIFVVYDVFLKQRQGR
;
A
#
# COMPACT_ATOMS: atom_id res chain seq x y z
N MET A 1 -52.15 -1.98 -58.57
CA MET A 1 -50.86 -1.46 -59.07
C MET A 1 -50.57 -0.10 -58.43
N ASN A 2 -49.75 -0.06 -57.38
CA ASN A 2 -48.45 0.65 -57.35
C ASN A 2 -47.99 0.84 -55.90
N ASN A 3 -47.19 -0.15 -55.48
CA ASN A 3 -46.22 -0.06 -54.40
C ASN A 3 -45.24 1.08 -54.66
N LYS A 4 -45.12 2.03 -53.72
CA LYS A 4 -43.89 2.77 -53.42
C LYS A 4 -43.90 3.24 -51.96
N ALA A 5 -44.01 2.29 -51.04
CA ALA A 5 -43.51 2.45 -49.68
C ALA A 5 -42.06 1.94 -49.66
N LEU A 6 -41.12 2.84 -49.93
CA LEU A 6 -39.68 2.57 -49.83
C LEU A 6 -39.14 3.33 -48.62
N PHE A 7 -38.97 2.58 -47.53
CA PHE A 7 -38.00 2.75 -46.45
C PHE A 7 -37.36 4.14 -46.32
N ASN A 8 -37.98 5.00 -45.53
CA ASN A 8 -37.27 6.13 -44.91
C ASN A 8 -36.67 5.63 -43.59
N LEU A 9 -35.57 4.88 -43.67
CA LEU A 9 -34.71 4.59 -42.52
C LEU A 9 -34.14 5.93 -42.06
N SER A 10 -34.71 6.48 -41.00
CA SER A 10 -34.21 7.65 -40.31
C SER A 10 -32.72 7.46 -40.03
N LYS A 11 -31.86 8.26 -40.67
CA LYS A 11 -30.43 8.29 -40.37
C LYS A 11 -30.27 8.46 -38.85
N PRO A 12 -29.55 7.57 -38.15
CA PRO A 12 -29.30 7.76 -36.73
C PRO A 12 -28.69 9.14 -36.52
N ASN A 13 -29.31 9.93 -35.65
CA ASN A 13 -28.90 11.30 -35.37
C ASN A 13 -27.44 11.26 -34.88
N ILE A 14 -26.51 11.92 -35.59
CA ILE A 14 -25.05 11.79 -35.37
C ILE A 14 -24.66 12.04 -33.91
N ILE A 15 -25.36 12.95 -33.22
CA ILE A 15 -25.19 13.27 -31.80
C ILE A 15 -25.43 12.04 -30.90
N ASN A 16 -26.39 11.18 -31.26
CA ASN A 16 -26.71 9.99 -30.50
C ASN A 16 -25.60 8.93 -30.62
N ILE A 17 -25.01 8.79 -31.81
CA ILE A 17 -23.88 7.86 -32.05
C ILE A 17 -22.66 8.24 -31.20
N TRP A 18 -22.32 9.53 -31.12
CA TRP A 18 -21.19 9.98 -30.29
C TRP A 18 -21.42 9.78 -28.80
N ASN A 19 -22.65 9.97 -28.32
CA ASN A 19 -22.99 9.72 -26.92
C ASN A 19 -22.92 8.23 -26.58
N VAL A 20 -23.38 7.36 -27.49
CA VAL A 20 -23.23 5.91 -27.37
C VAL A 20 -21.76 5.54 -27.31
N LEU A 21 -20.92 6.05 -28.22
CA LEU A 21 -19.48 5.77 -28.23
C LEU A 21 -18.79 6.22 -26.92
N ARG A 22 -19.10 7.42 -26.43
CA ARG A 22 -18.58 7.92 -25.14
C ARG A 22 -18.98 7.05 -23.96
N THR A 23 -20.20 6.53 -23.98
CA THR A 23 -20.71 5.62 -22.96
C THR A 23 -19.98 4.28 -23.03
N ILE A 24 -19.78 3.73 -24.23
CA ILE A 24 -19.00 2.50 -24.43
C ILE A 24 -17.56 2.66 -23.92
N ILE A 25 -16.89 3.79 -24.22
CA ILE A 25 -15.54 4.07 -23.72
C ILE A 25 -15.54 4.16 -22.19
N THR A 26 -16.55 4.81 -21.60
CA THR A 26 -16.71 4.88 -20.14
C THR A 26 -16.83 3.48 -19.54
N LEU A 27 -17.70 2.63 -20.09
CA LEU A 27 -17.85 1.23 -19.65
C LEU A 27 -16.54 0.45 -19.80
N ALA A 28 -15.79 0.66 -20.89
CA ALA A 28 -14.49 0.03 -21.08
C ALA A 28 -13.47 0.46 -20.00
N ILE A 29 -13.42 1.75 -19.65
CA ILE A 29 -12.57 2.24 -18.55
C ILE A 29 -12.98 1.60 -17.22
N LEU A 30 -14.28 1.58 -16.89
CA LEU A 30 -14.78 0.97 -15.65
C LEU A 30 -14.41 -0.51 -15.57
N SER A 31 -14.63 -1.27 -16.65
CA SER A 31 -14.29 -2.70 -16.72
C SER A 31 -12.79 -2.96 -16.63
N LEU A 32 -11.97 -2.12 -17.29
CA LEU A 32 -10.52 -2.25 -17.23
C LEU A 32 -10.00 -2.00 -15.82
N THR A 33 -10.44 -0.91 -15.17
CA THR A 33 -10.08 -0.61 -13.79
C THR A 33 -10.53 -1.71 -12.84
N PHE A 34 -11.75 -2.25 -13.01
CA PHE A 34 -12.25 -3.38 -12.24
C PHE A 34 -11.29 -4.58 -12.31
N ILE A 35 -10.87 -4.98 -13.51
CA ILE A 35 -9.97 -6.13 -13.72
C ILE A 35 -8.62 -5.91 -13.03
N PHE A 36 -8.03 -4.71 -13.15
CA PHE A 36 -6.74 -4.40 -12.53
C PHE A 36 -6.80 -4.45 -10.99
N ILE A 37 -7.86 -3.91 -10.39
CA ILE A 37 -8.04 -3.92 -8.93
C ILE A 37 -8.43 -5.31 -8.42
N LEU A 38 -9.25 -6.06 -9.16
CA LEU A 38 -9.59 -7.44 -8.83
C LEU A 38 -8.34 -8.33 -8.77
N ASN A 39 -7.41 -8.16 -9.71
CA ASN A 39 -6.16 -8.90 -9.72
C ASN A 39 -5.28 -8.59 -8.50
N LEU A 40 -5.21 -7.34 -8.05
CA LEU A 40 -4.51 -6.99 -6.81
C LEU A 40 -5.18 -7.61 -5.58
N ASN A 41 -6.52 -7.54 -5.50
CA ASN A 41 -7.29 -8.15 -4.40
C ASN A 41 -7.10 -9.66 -4.34
N HIS A 42 -7.01 -10.33 -5.50
CA HIS A 42 -6.77 -11.77 -5.58
C HIS A 42 -5.45 -12.18 -4.91
N TYR A 43 -4.40 -11.38 -5.11
CA TYR A 43 -3.08 -11.61 -4.50
C TYR A 43 -2.90 -10.93 -3.14
N THR A 44 -3.98 -10.50 -2.49
CA THR A 44 -3.89 -9.91 -1.14
C THR A 44 -4.56 -10.83 -0.13
N GLY A 45 -3.74 -11.42 0.74
CA GLY A 45 -4.18 -12.26 1.87
C GLY A 45 -4.75 -11.45 3.03
N TYR A 46 -5.12 -12.16 4.09
CA TYR A 46 -5.59 -11.55 5.34
C TYR A 46 -4.41 -11.03 6.17
N THR A 47 -4.62 -9.91 6.86
CA THR A 47 -3.63 -9.32 7.78
C THR A 47 -4.32 -8.58 8.93
N GLY A 48 -3.60 -8.40 10.03
CA GLY A 48 -4.08 -7.71 11.22
C GLY A 48 -5.44 -8.20 11.71
N ASP A 49 -6.36 -7.26 11.87
CA ASP A 49 -7.69 -7.49 12.47
C ASP A 49 -8.59 -8.41 11.62
N ASP A 50 -8.16 -8.74 10.39
CA ASP A 50 -8.94 -9.59 9.49
C ASP A 50 -9.25 -10.95 10.13
N PHE A 51 -8.30 -11.56 10.85
CA PHE A 51 -8.53 -12.85 11.52
C PHE A 51 -9.51 -12.75 12.68
N LEU A 52 -9.48 -11.63 13.42
CA LEU A 52 -10.30 -11.37 14.59
C LEU A 52 -11.79 -11.23 14.21
N TYR A 53 -12.11 -10.46 13.18
CA TYR A 53 -13.49 -10.10 12.83
C TYR A 53 -14.30 -11.24 12.17
N HIS A 54 -13.73 -12.43 11.99
CA HIS A 54 -14.49 -13.63 11.65
C HIS A 54 -15.27 -14.20 12.85
N PHE A 55 -14.93 -13.77 14.07
CA PHE A 55 -15.60 -14.18 15.30
C PHE A 55 -16.38 -13.02 15.93
N ILE A 56 -17.38 -13.34 16.75
CA ILE A 56 -18.15 -12.33 17.50
C ILE A 56 -17.18 -11.49 18.34
N TYR A 57 -17.15 -10.19 18.09
CA TYR A 57 -16.21 -9.28 18.75
C TYR A 57 -16.55 -9.12 20.24
N THR A 58 -15.69 -9.61 21.11
CA THR A 58 -15.79 -9.45 22.57
C THR A 58 -14.62 -8.66 23.17
N GLY A 59 -13.66 -8.22 22.36
CA GLY A 59 -12.47 -7.51 22.77
C GLY A 59 -11.27 -7.79 21.87
N ALA A 60 -10.12 -7.19 22.20
CA ALA A 60 -8.91 -7.33 21.40
C ALA A 60 -8.30 -8.74 21.43
N TRP A 61 -8.48 -9.49 22.52
CA TRP A 61 -8.00 -10.87 22.68
C TRP A 61 -9.15 -11.87 22.58
N PRO A 62 -8.91 -13.11 22.12
CA PRO A 62 -9.94 -14.14 22.06
C PRO A 62 -10.54 -14.41 23.44
N SER A 63 -11.86 -14.58 23.50
CA SER A 63 -12.54 -15.09 24.68
C SER A 63 -12.21 -16.57 24.92
N GLU A 64 -12.50 -17.07 26.12
CA GLU A 64 -12.39 -18.49 26.47
C GLU A 64 -13.26 -19.36 25.56
N HIS A 65 -14.44 -18.84 25.18
CA HIS A 65 -15.38 -19.46 24.25
C HIS A 65 -15.57 -18.56 23.02
N LEU A 66 -14.80 -18.82 21.97
CA LEU A 66 -14.98 -18.19 20.66
C LEU A 66 -16.31 -18.63 20.05
N SER A 67 -17.04 -17.66 19.48
CA SER A 67 -18.32 -17.88 18.82
C SER A 67 -18.30 -17.25 17.44
N GLU A 68 -18.93 -17.93 16.47
CA GLU A 68 -19.13 -17.42 15.12
C GLU A 68 -20.47 -16.67 15.01
N TYR A 69 -20.61 -15.84 13.99
CA TYR A 69 -21.86 -15.12 13.74
C TYR A 69 -22.91 -16.07 13.16
N HIS A 70 -24.03 -16.27 13.86
CA HIS A 70 -25.12 -17.13 13.40
C HIS A 70 -26.38 -16.33 13.02
N ASN A 71 -26.55 -15.12 13.57
CA ASN A 71 -27.74 -14.31 13.35
C ASN A 71 -27.44 -12.79 13.42
N LEU A 72 -28.46 -11.98 13.10
CA LEU A 72 -28.35 -10.52 13.12
C LEU A 72 -28.13 -9.94 14.54
N SER A 73 -28.61 -10.61 15.58
CA SER A 73 -28.39 -10.18 16.97
C SER A 73 -26.91 -10.28 17.35
N ASP A 74 -26.23 -11.35 16.93
CA ASP A 74 -24.78 -11.53 17.13
C ASP A 74 -24.01 -10.37 16.48
N TYR A 75 -24.40 -10.03 15.25
CA TYR A 75 -23.81 -8.94 14.48
C TYR A 75 -24.03 -7.58 15.15
N ILE A 76 -25.26 -7.25 15.57
CA ILE A 76 -25.56 -6.00 16.28
C ILE A 76 -24.80 -5.93 17.61
N SER A 77 -24.73 -7.05 18.35
CA SER A 77 -24.01 -7.14 19.61
C SER A 77 -22.51 -6.90 19.42
N ALA A 78 -21.91 -7.46 18.37
CA ALA A 78 -20.50 -7.24 18.06
C ALA A 78 -20.21 -5.78 17.69
N VAL A 79 -21.04 -5.15 16.85
CA VAL A 79 -20.90 -3.72 16.52
C VAL A 79 -21.00 -2.86 17.78
N TYR A 80 -22.00 -3.10 18.62
CA TYR A 80 -22.18 -2.37 19.88
C TYR A 80 -20.98 -2.55 20.83
N THR A 81 -20.54 -3.80 21.03
CA THR A 81 -19.40 -4.12 21.89
C THR A 81 -18.14 -3.45 21.39
N HIS A 82 -17.88 -3.49 20.08
CA HIS A 82 -16.75 -2.81 19.47
C HIS A 82 -16.79 -1.30 19.69
N MET A 83 -17.94 -0.68 19.43
CA MET A 83 -18.13 0.77 19.63
C MET A 83 -17.85 1.22 21.06
N THR A 84 -18.19 0.39 22.05
CA THR A 84 -18.02 0.73 23.47
C THR A 84 -16.63 0.41 24.01
N LEU A 85 -15.90 -0.55 23.43
CA LEU A 85 -14.59 -0.97 23.93
C LEU A 85 -13.41 -0.36 23.14
N TRP A 86 -13.49 -0.32 21.81
CA TRP A 86 -12.34 -0.04 20.95
C TRP A 86 -12.40 1.35 20.32
N ASN A 87 -13.36 1.59 19.42
CA ASN A 87 -13.67 2.92 18.87
C ASN A 87 -15.07 2.96 18.29
N ALA A 88 -15.69 4.13 18.26
CA ALA A 88 -17.07 4.30 17.83
C ALA A 88 -17.23 4.56 16.32
N ARG A 89 -16.39 3.94 15.47
CA ARG A 89 -16.45 4.02 14.00
C ARG A 89 -17.56 3.15 13.40
N MET A 90 -18.80 3.30 13.90
CA MET A 90 -19.91 2.36 13.66
C MET A 90 -20.07 1.93 12.20
N THR A 91 -20.08 2.89 11.27
CA THR A 91 -20.31 2.61 9.84
C THR A 91 -19.17 1.78 9.27
N SER A 92 -17.93 2.09 9.67
CA SER A 92 -16.75 1.30 9.28
C SER A 92 -16.83 -0.11 9.86
N ILE A 93 -17.18 -0.27 11.13
CA ILE A 93 -17.27 -1.58 11.80
C ILE A 93 -18.37 -2.46 11.22
N ILE A 94 -19.52 -1.87 10.84
CA ILE A 94 -20.55 -2.56 10.08
C ILE A 94 -19.93 -3.16 8.80
N PHE A 95 -19.21 -2.35 8.03
CA PHE A 95 -18.56 -2.84 6.81
C PHE A 95 -17.44 -3.85 7.07
N GLU A 96 -16.63 -3.67 8.12
CA GLU A 96 -15.53 -4.56 8.47
C GLU A 96 -16.05 -5.96 8.82
N ILE A 97 -16.99 -6.06 9.75
CA ILE A 97 -17.58 -7.34 10.15
C ILE A 97 -18.29 -7.99 8.97
N LEU A 98 -19.06 -7.20 8.19
CA LEU A 98 -19.77 -7.69 7.01
C LEU A 98 -18.80 -8.27 5.97
N ALA A 99 -17.66 -7.63 5.74
CA ALA A 99 -16.64 -8.07 4.80
C ALA A 99 -16.02 -9.42 5.20
N MET A 100 -15.84 -9.69 6.50
CA MET A 100 -15.29 -10.96 7.00
C MET A 100 -16.27 -12.12 6.97
N GLN A 101 -17.58 -11.85 6.95
CA GLN A 101 -18.57 -12.94 6.87
C GLN A 101 -18.71 -13.52 5.46
N MET A 102 -18.03 -12.92 4.47
CA MET A 102 -18.07 -13.38 3.08
C MET A 102 -16.80 -14.15 2.73
N PRO A 103 -16.89 -15.18 1.86
CA PRO A 103 -15.72 -15.79 1.27
C PRO A 103 -14.80 -14.75 0.63
N LYS A 104 -13.48 -14.90 0.81
CA LYS A 104 -12.47 -13.96 0.32
C LYS A 104 -12.59 -13.64 -1.18
N SER A 105 -12.99 -14.63 -1.99
CA SER A 105 -13.23 -14.43 -3.43
C SER A 105 -14.38 -13.47 -3.73
N ILE A 106 -15.47 -13.53 -2.95
CA ILE A 106 -16.62 -12.62 -3.06
C ILE A 106 -16.22 -11.23 -2.60
N PHE A 107 -15.50 -11.12 -1.48
CA PHE A 107 -14.93 -9.85 -1.03
C PHE A 107 -14.07 -9.20 -2.13
N ASN A 108 -13.19 -9.96 -2.78
CA ASN A 108 -12.30 -9.43 -3.82
C ASN A 108 -13.08 -8.81 -4.99
N ILE A 109 -14.19 -9.44 -5.42
CA ILE A 109 -15.08 -8.94 -6.47
C ILE A 109 -15.82 -7.67 -6.01
N LEU A 110 -16.41 -7.72 -4.82
CA LEU A 110 -17.18 -6.62 -4.25
C LEU A 110 -16.29 -5.39 -4.03
N ASN A 111 -15.11 -5.58 -3.46
CA ASN A 111 -14.16 -4.52 -3.17
C ASN A 111 -13.64 -3.84 -4.45
N ALA A 112 -13.33 -4.62 -5.50
CA ALA A 112 -12.99 -4.07 -6.81
C ALA A 112 -14.14 -3.27 -7.43
N SER A 113 -15.39 -3.73 -7.26
CA SER A 113 -16.59 -2.99 -7.69
C SER A 113 -16.77 -1.68 -6.92
N ILE A 114 -16.50 -1.68 -5.60
CA ILE A 114 -16.59 -0.48 -4.77
C ILE A 114 -15.52 0.54 -5.17
N TYR A 115 -14.28 0.12 -5.48
CA TYR A 115 -13.27 1.04 -6.00
C TYR A 115 -13.73 1.74 -7.30
N VAL A 116 -14.32 0.98 -8.22
CA VAL A 116 -14.88 1.51 -9.47
C VAL A 116 -16.08 2.43 -9.20
N LEU A 117 -16.95 2.06 -8.26
CA LEU A 117 -18.09 2.87 -7.83
C LEU A 117 -17.63 4.22 -7.24
N VAL A 118 -16.60 4.23 -6.39
CA VAL A 118 -16.03 5.47 -5.85
C VAL A 118 -15.57 6.38 -6.99
N GLY A 119 -14.76 5.88 -7.94
CA GLY A 119 -14.31 6.69 -9.09
C GLY A 119 -15.47 7.22 -9.95
N LEU A 120 -16.51 6.41 -10.16
CA LEU A 120 -17.72 6.86 -10.84
C LEU A 120 -18.45 7.96 -10.05
N LEU A 121 -18.60 7.79 -8.73
CA LEU A 121 -19.24 8.77 -7.85
C LEU A 121 -18.47 10.08 -7.81
N LEU A 122 -17.13 10.06 -7.80
CA LEU A 122 -16.33 11.28 -7.93
C LEU A 122 -16.65 12.01 -9.24
N ASN A 123 -16.71 11.28 -10.35
CA ASN A 123 -17.06 11.85 -11.65
C ASN A 123 -18.51 12.38 -11.68
N VAL A 124 -19.44 11.75 -10.93
CA VAL A 124 -20.81 12.26 -10.72
C VAL A 124 -20.82 13.54 -9.88
N VAL A 125 -20.07 13.63 -8.79
CA VAL A 125 -19.97 14.85 -7.95
C VAL A 125 -19.45 16.04 -8.76
N VAL A 126 -18.51 15.79 -9.68
CA VAL A 126 -17.93 16.82 -10.55
C VAL A 126 -18.90 17.22 -11.68
N SER A 127 -19.27 16.27 -12.53
CA SER A 127 -19.95 16.53 -13.82
C SER A 127 -21.47 16.27 -13.82
N GLY A 128 -22.04 15.81 -12.71
CA GLY A 128 -23.47 15.55 -12.54
C GLY A 128 -24.01 14.55 -13.57
N LYS A 129 -25.16 14.87 -14.18
CA LYS A 129 -25.85 14.01 -15.17
C LYS A 129 -24.98 13.63 -16.39
N LYS A 130 -23.87 14.34 -16.64
CA LYS A 130 -22.97 14.09 -17.78
C LYS A 130 -21.79 13.17 -17.42
N ALA A 131 -21.72 12.61 -16.21
CA ALA A 131 -20.60 11.78 -15.76
C ALA A 131 -20.25 10.65 -16.76
N PHE A 132 -21.25 9.89 -17.21
CA PHE A 132 -21.05 8.80 -18.19
C PHE A 132 -20.63 9.26 -19.60
N LEU A 133 -20.71 10.55 -19.89
CA LEU A 133 -20.26 11.12 -21.17
C LEU A 133 -18.86 11.74 -21.07
N LYS A 134 -18.37 11.98 -19.84
CA LYS A 134 -17.08 12.62 -19.54
C LYS A 134 -15.99 11.56 -19.29
N PHE A 135 -15.80 10.65 -20.25
CA PHE A 135 -14.86 9.53 -20.14
C PHE A 135 -13.41 9.95 -19.88
N LEU A 136 -12.95 11.11 -20.40
CA LEU A 136 -11.61 11.62 -20.10
C LEU A 136 -11.46 12.05 -18.63
N HIS A 137 -12.49 12.64 -18.03
CA HIS A 137 -12.47 12.98 -16.61
C HIS A 137 -12.47 11.71 -15.76
N LEU A 138 -13.24 10.69 -16.15
CA LEU A 138 -13.23 9.39 -15.49
C LEU A 138 -11.85 8.71 -15.55
N ALA A 139 -11.21 8.70 -16.72
CA ALA A 139 -9.86 8.16 -16.87
C ALA A 139 -8.86 8.89 -15.96
N LEU A 140 -8.88 10.23 -15.96
CA LEU A 140 -8.06 11.03 -15.05
C LEU A 140 -8.38 10.73 -13.58
N THR A 141 -9.66 10.56 -13.23
CA THR A 141 -10.10 10.25 -11.86
C THR A 141 -9.43 8.97 -11.35
N PHE A 142 -9.46 7.88 -12.12
CA PHE A 142 -8.84 6.62 -11.70
C PHE A 142 -7.31 6.71 -11.63
N LEU A 143 -6.67 7.47 -12.52
CA LEU A 143 -5.23 7.71 -12.46
C LEU A 143 -4.86 8.53 -11.21
N LEU A 144 -5.67 9.55 -10.87
CA LEU A 144 -5.48 10.32 -9.64
C LEU A 144 -5.72 9.46 -8.40
N MET A 145 -6.76 8.62 -8.39
CA MET A 145 -7.00 7.68 -7.29
C MET A 145 -5.82 6.72 -7.09
N TRP A 146 -5.27 6.17 -8.17
CA TRP A 146 -4.11 5.27 -8.11
C TRP A 146 -2.92 5.92 -7.39
N PHE A 147 -2.55 7.15 -7.78
CA PHE A 147 -1.37 7.81 -7.23
C PHE A 147 -1.61 8.57 -5.92
N PHE A 148 -2.84 9.01 -5.66
CA PHE A 148 -3.15 9.93 -4.58
C PHE A 148 -4.11 9.39 -3.53
N ILE A 149 -4.55 8.13 -3.58
CA ILE A 149 -5.11 7.48 -2.39
C ILE A 149 -3.92 7.01 -1.53
N PRO A 150 -3.65 7.61 -0.35
CA PRO A 150 -2.49 7.26 0.44
C PRO A 150 -2.66 5.88 1.07
N GLY A 151 -1.57 5.12 1.14
CA GLY A 151 -1.55 3.80 1.74
C GLY A 151 -2.51 2.81 1.06
N MET A 152 -2.57 2.80 -0.28
CA MET A 152 -3.41 1.90 -1.10
C MET A 152 -3.48 0.46 -0.58
N GLY A 153 -2.37 -0.10 -0.11
CA GLY A 153 -2.35 -1.42 0.52
C GLY A 153 -3.26 -1.49 1.74
N SER A 154 -3.10 -0.54 2.67
CA SER A 154 -3.87 -0.43 3.92
C SER A 154 -5.27 0.18 3.79
N THR A 155 -5.64 0.77 2.64
CA THR A 155 -6.91 1.52 2.49
C THR A 155 -7.80 0.99 1.37
N VAL A 156 -7.24 0.20 0.45
CA VAL A 156 -7.97 -0.40 -0.67
C VAL A 156 -7.85 -1.92 -0.67
N LEU A 157 -6.71 -2.52 -0.31
CA LEU A 157 -6.49 -3.98 -0.46
C LEU A 157 -6.67 -4.77 0.85
N TRP A 158 -6.19 -4.25 1.97
CA TRP A 158 -6.44 -4.79 3.30
C TRP A 158 -7.95 -4.79 3.56
N VAL A 159 -8.52 -5.93 3.97
CA VAL A 159 -9.97 -6.10 4.06
C VAL A 159 -10.59 -5.12 5.07
N SER A 160 -10.08 -5.10 6.30
CA SER A 160 -10.56 -4.17 7.33
C SER A 160 -10.32 -2.71 6.93
N GLY A 161 -9.15 -2.42 6.33
CA GLY A 161 -8.83 -1.09 5.81
C GLY A 161 -9.76 -0.61 4.70
N ALA A 162 -10.09 -1.48 3.74
CA ALA A 162 -10.98 -1.15 2.64
C ALA A 162 -12.40 -0.82 3.13
N ALA A 163 -12.91 -1.59 4.09
CA ALA A 163 -14.19 -1.31 4.74
C ALA A 163 -14.20 0.06 5.45
N ASN A 164 -13.11 0.38 6.16
CA ASN A 164 -12.99 1.60 6.96
C ASN A 164 -12.78 2.89 6.13
N TYR A 165 -12.11 2.79 4.99
CA TYR A 165 -11.76 3.94 4.16
C TYR A 165 -12.50 3.96 2.82
N LEU A 166 -12.36 2.91 2.01
CA LEU A 166 -12.90 2.89 0.65
C LEU A 166 -14.44 2.75 0.65
N TRP A 167 -15.01 1.82 1.43
CA TRP A 167 -16.45 1.59 1.47
C TRP A 167 -17.17 2.73 2.19
N ALA A 168 -16.59 3.23 3.29
CA ALA A 168 -17.05 4.43 3.98
C ALA A 168 -17.12 5.66 3.04
N THR A 169 -16.18 5.80 2.10
CA THR A 169 -16.19 6.89 1.12
C THR A 169 -17.45 6.87 0.24
N VAL A 170 -18.02 5.70 -0.08
CA VAL A 170 -19.29 5.62 -0.83
C VAL A 170 -20.41 6.34 -0.08
N ILE A 171 -20.54 6.08 1.23
CA ILE A 171 -21.56 6.72 2.08
C ILE A 171 -21.37 8.23 2.12
N ILE A 172 -20.13 8.69 2.32
CA ILE A 172 -19.79 10.11 2.33
C ILE A 172 -20.18 10.77 1.00
N LEU A 173 -19.80 10.19 -0.15
CA LEU A 173 -20.10 10.76 -1.46
C LEU A 173 -21.60 10.79 -1.74
N LEU A 174 -22.33 9.72 -1.43
CA LEU A 174 -23.79 9.66 -1.61
C LEU A 174 -24.50 10.69 -0.74
N PHE A 175 -24.06 10.88 0.51
CA PHE A 175 -24.59 11.91 1.41
C PHE A 175 -24.36 13.32 0.87
N LEU A 176 -23.22 13.58 0.23
CA LEU A 176 -22.87 14.91 -0.28
C LEU A 176 -23.56 15.29 -1.61
N LEU A 177 -24.07 14.32 -2.38
CA LEU A 177 -24.69 14.59 -3.70
C LEU A 177 -25.86 15.60 -3.64
N PRO A 178 -26.84 15.48 -2.73
CA PRO A 178 -27.94 16.43 -2.63
C PRO A 178 -27.49 17.85 -2.28
N TYR A 179 -26.46 17.99 -1.44
CA TYR A 179 -25.86 19.28 -1.09
C TYR A 179 -25.16 19.92 -2.29
N ARG A 180 -24.33 19.15 -3.01
CA ARG A 180 -23.57 19.61 -4.17
C ARG A 180 -24.46 20.12 -5.30
N PHE A 181 -25.57 19.43 -5.57
CA PHE A 181 -26.47 19.76 -6.69
C PHE A 181 -27.68 20.59 -6.28
N ASN A 182 -27.83 20.89 -4.98
CA ASN A 182 -29.00 21.56 -4.40
C ASN A 182 -30.32 20.99 -4.95
N VAL A 183 -30.45 19.66 -4.93
CA VAL A 183 -31.57 18.95 -5.58
C VAL A 183 -32.87 19.30 -4.86
N SER A 184 -33.74 20.09 -5.47
CA SER A 184 -35.09 20.34 -4.95
C SER A 184 -36.03 19.25 -5.45
N THR A 185 -36.72 18.54 -4.54
CA THR A 185 -37.83 17.68 -4.95
C THR A 185 -39.16 18.10 -4.35
N LYS A 186 -40.21 17.78 -5.09
CA LYS A 186 -41.60 18.05 -4.70
C LYS A 186 -42.15 17.06 -3.66
N ARG A 187 -41.37 16.03 -3.27
CA ARG A 187 -41.87 14.85 -2.53
C ARG A 187 -41.27 14.66 -1.13
N GLY A 188 -40.31 15.48 -0.70
CA GLY A 188 -39.81 15.51 0.70
C GLY A 188 -39.06 14.27 1.19
N TRP A 189 -38.84 13.25 0.35
CA TRP A 189 -38.14 12.00 0.71
C TRP A 189 -36.73 12.27 1.26
N GLU A 190 -36.03 13.25 0.69
CA GLU A 190 -35.18 14.27 1.33
C GLU A 190 -34.94 14.10 2.83
N GLU A 191 -35.98 14.48 3.53
CA GLU A 191 -36.02 14.72 4.97
C GLU A 191 -35.92 13.42 5.77
N PHE A 192 -36.14 12.26 5.13
CA PHE A 192 -36.08 10.94 5.76
C PHE A 192 -34.72 10.27 5.59
N TYR A 193 -34.21 10.16 4.35
CA TYR A 193 -32.97 9.41 4.11
C TYR A 193 -31.71 10.23 4.36
N LEU A 194 -31.75 11.57 4.19
CA LEU A 194 -30.55 12.40 4.33
C LEU A 194 -30.04 12.45 5.78
N PRO A 195 -30.91 12.47 6.81
CA PRO A 195 -30.46 12.29 8.20
C PRO A 195 -29.85 10.91 8.46
N VAL A 196 -30.41 9.84 7.90
CA VAL A 196 -29.85 8.48 8.04
C VAL A 196 -28.46 8.39 7.41
N LEU A 197 -28.30 8.88 6.17
CA LEU A 197 -27.00 8.95 5.52
C LEU A 197 -26.04 9.89 6.26
N GLY A 198 -26.54 10.98 6.83
CA GLY A 198 -25.75 11.91 7.63
C GLY A 198 -25.19 11.23 8.88
N LEU A 199 -26.03 10.52 9.64
CA LEU A 199 -25.62 9.75 10.81
C LEU A 199 -24.53 8.72 10.43
N LEU A 200 -24.74 7.95 9.36
CA LEU A 200 -23.77 6.97 8.88
C LEU A 200 -22.46 7.63 8.44
N ALA A 201 -22.52 8.74 7.70
CA ALA A 201 -21.33 9.44 7.25
C ALA A 201 -20.52 10.04 8.43
N GLY A 202 -21.21 10.52 9.46
CA GLY A 202 -20.61 11.06 10.68
C GLY A 202 -19.89 9.99 11.51
N LEU A 203 -20.42 8.76 11.51
CA LEU A 203 -19.89 7.59 12.23
C LEU A 203 -18.92 6.73 11.38
N THR A 204 -18.25 7.33 10.39
CA THR A 204 -17.21 6.63 9.59
C THR A 204 -15.89 6.58 10.35
N ASN A 205 -14.85 7.28 9.90
CA ASN A 205 -13.59 7.45 10.63
C ASN A 205 -13.41 8.94 11.00
N GLU A 206 -12.44 9.26 11.85
CA GLU A 206 -12.29 10.58 12.47
C GLU A 206 -12.17 11.69 11.42
N VAL A 207 -11.35 11.46 10.39
CA VAL A 207 -11.11 12.45 9.33
C VAL A 207 -12.30 12.50 8.36
N GLY A 208 -12.85 11.35 8.00
CA GLY A 208 -14.03 11.24 7.13
C GLY A 208 -15.26 11.92 7.72
N GLY A 209 -15.59 11.62 8.98
CA GLY A 209 -16.69 12.24 9.71
C GLY A 209 -16.49 13.75 9.85
N ALA A 210 -15.32 14.20 10.33
CA ALA A 210 -15.03 15.63 10.52
C ALA A 210 -15.14 16.44 9.23
N THR A 211 -14.55 15.95 8.14
CA THR A 211 -14.60 16.64 6.84
C THR A 211 -16.01 16.66 6.26
N THR A 212 -16.79 15.60 6.47
CA THR A 212 -18.18 15.54 5.99
C THR A 212 -19.08 16.53 6.74
N VAL A 213 -18.90 16.68 8.06
CA VAL A 213 -19.59 17.71 8.85
C VAL A 213 -19.32 19.10 8.28
N LEU A 214 -18.04 19.42 8.04
CA LEU A 214 -17.64 20.72 7.51
C LEU A 214 -18.21 20.97 6.10
N LEU A 215 -18.16 19.97 5.22
CA LEU A 215 -18.72 20.05 3.87
C LEU A 215 -20.22 20.30 3.90
N ALA A 216 -20.96 19.52 4.68
CA ALA A 216 -22.41 19.66 4.82
C ALA A 216 -22.79 21.05 5.34
N LEU A 217 -22.07 21.55 6.34
CA LEU A 217 -22.27 22.88 6.89
C LEU A 217 -22.03 23.98 5.84
N ILE A 218 -20.88 23.95 5.16
CA ILE A 218 -20.52 24.97 4.16
C ILE A 218 -21.51 24.93 2.99
N PHE A 219 -21.85 23.75 2.46
CA PHE A 219 -22.82 23.65 1.36
C PHE A 219 -24.22 24.09 1.78
N THR A 220 -24.68 23.77 2.99
CA THR A 220 -25.97 24.22 3.51
C THR A 220 -26.02 25.75 3.56
N VAL A 221 -25.00 26.39 4.15
CA VAL A 221 -24.91 27.86 4.20
C VAL A 221 -24.81 28.47 2.80
N TYR A 222 -24.04 27.87 1.91
CA TYR A 222 -23.89 28.31 0.53
C TYR A 222 -25.22 28.25 -0.24
N ASN A 223 -25.95 27.13 -0.13
CA ASN A 223 -27.22 26.92 -0.81
C ASN A 223 -28.34 27.81 -0.25
N LEU A 224 -28.39 28.00 1.07
CA LEU A 224 -29.32 28.91 1.75
C LEU A 224 -29.22 30.36 1.22
N LYS A 225 -28.00 30.82 0.95
CA LYS A 225 -27.76 32.17 0.40
C LYS A 225 -28.16 32.28 -1.07
N LYS A 226 -28.10 31.19 -1.83
CA LYS A 226 -28.36 31.17 -3.28
C LYS A 226 -29.84 30.95 -3.62
N SER A 227 -30.63 30.33 -2.74
CA SER A 227 -32.03 30.00 -3.04
C SER A 227 -32.89 29.90 -1.78
N GLY A 228 -34.10 30.47 -1.81
CA GLY A 228 -35.18 30.13 -0.88
C GLY A 228 -35.86 28.79 -1.22
N SER A 229 -35.09 27.77 -1.62
CA SER A 229 -35.62 26.50 -2.15
C SER A 229 -36.07 25.53 -1.04
N GLY A 230 -37.03 24.67 -1.39
CA GLY A 230 -37.66 23.69 -0.49
C GLY A 230 -36.77 22.54 0.00
N ASN A 231 -35.51 22.40 -0.45
CA ASN A 231 -34.59 21.37 0.06
C ASN A 231 -33.80 21.83 1.31
N THR A 232 -34.06 23.04 1.78
CA THR A 232 -33.38 23.63 2.94
C THR A 232 -33.53 22.77 4.19
N VAL A 233 -34.74 22.27 4.47
CA VAL A 233 -35.02 21.48 5.66
C VAL A 233 -34.22 20.18 5.67
N ALA A 234 -34.24 19.42 4.58
CA ALA A 234 -33.48 18.18 4.50
C ALA A 234 -31.97 18.40 4.67
N GLN A 235 -31.39 19.43 4.04
CA GLN A 235 -29.96 19.76 4.20
C GLN A 235 -29.62 20.13 5.65
N ILE A 236 -30.50 20.86 6.35
CA ILE A 236 -30.32 21.17 7.78
C ILE A 236 -30.40 19.89 8.60
N LEU A 237 -31.42 19.06 8.41
CA LEU A 237 -31.57 17.80 9.15
C LEU A 237 -30.40 16.85 8.91
N GLY A 238 -29.94 16.73 7.67
CA GLY A 238 -28.76 15.94 7.33
C GLY A 238 -27.47 16.50 7.95
N THR A 239 -27.30 17.82 7.98
CA THR A 239 -26.14 18.48 8.61
C THR A 239 -26.14 18.27 10.12
N VAL A 240 -27.30 18.37 10.77
CA VAL A 240 -27.46 18.07 12.19
C VAL A 240 -27.16 16.59 12.47
N ALA A 241 -27.66 15.68 11.64
CA ALA A 241 -27.44 14.25 11.81
C ALA A 241 -25.97 13.84 11.66
N VAL A 242 -25.25 14.39 10.66
CA VAL A 242 -23.80 14.12 10.52
C VAL A 242 -23.00 14.70 11.67
N ALA A 243 -23.35 15.90 12.15
CA ALA A 243 -22.71 16.50 13.32
C ALA A 243 -22.99 15.67 14.59
N PHE A 244 -24.21 15.17 14.75
CA PHE A 244 -24.57 14.29 15.85
C PHE A 244 -23.84 12.94 15.79
N GLY A 245 -23.77 12.32 14.61
CA GLY A 245 -23.04 11.07 14.39
C GLY A 245 -21.55 11.22 14.70
N PHE A 246 -20.91 12.24 14.14
CA PHE A 246 -19.50 12.52 14.40
C PHE A 246 -19.24 12.89 15.87
N GLY A 247 -20.10 13.71 16.48
CA GLY A 247 -20.02 14.04 17.90
C GLY A 247 -20.12 12.80 18.79
N THR A 248 -21.04 11.89 18.47
CA THR A 248 -21.20 10.60 19.16
C THR A 248 -19.93 9.76 19.04
N GLN A 249 -19.35 9.66 17.83
CA GLN A 249 -18.09 8.96 17.62
C GLN A 249 -16.98 9.54 18.50
N VAL A 250 -16.79 10.86 18.50
CA VAL A 250 -15.72 11.51 19.27
C VAL A 250 -15.89 11.30 20.77
N ILE A 251 -17.12 11.41 21.28
CA ILE A 251 -17.40 11.23 22.71
C ILE A 251 -17.13 9.79 23.14
N LEU A 252 -17.60 8.80 22.38
CA LEU A 252 -17.45 7.38 22.72
C LEU A 252 -16.02 6.86 22.48
N SER A 253 -15.31 7.37 21.47
CA SER A 253 -13.90 7.03 21.24
C SER A 253 -12.95 7.73 22.24
N SER A 254 -13.41 8.77 22.94
CA SER A 254 -12.58 9.45 23.94
C SER A 254 -12.32 8.52 25.14
N GLY A 255 -11.04 8.24 25.41
CA GLY A 255 -10.65 7.33 26.48
C GLY A 255 -10.85 5.84 26.18
N SER A 256 -11.15 5.48 24.93
CA SER A 256 -11.26 4.09 24.49
C SER A 256 -9.93 3.33 24.51
N ALA A 257 -9.98 1.99 24.38
CA ALA A 257 -8.78 1.17 24.35
C ALA A 257 -7.81 1.56 23.21
N GLU A 258 -8.30 1.97 22.04
CA GLU A 258 -7.43 2.47 20.95
C GLU A 258 -6.65 3.72 21.40
N THR A 259 -7.32 4.67 22.05
CA THR A 259 -6.69 5.90 22.55
C THR A 259 -5.67 5.59 23.66
N GLN A 260 -5.96 4.63 24.53
CA GLN A 260 -5.04 4.23 25.61
C GLN A 260 -3.82 3.47 25.08
N ASN A 261 -4.02 2.59 24.09
CA ASN A 261 -2.95 1.75 23.53
C ASN A 261 -2.04 2.53 22.56
N TYR A 262 -2.60 3.49 21.81
CA TYR A 262 -1.89 4.16 20.72
C TYR A 262 -1.75 5.68 20.90
N GLY A 263 -2.33 6.26 21.96
CA GLY A 263 -2.28 7.70 22.22
C GLY A 263 -0.85 8.22 22.26
N ALA A 264 -0.51 9.13 21.34
CA ALA A 264 0.84 9.66 21.22
C ALA A 264 1.34 10.36 22.49
N SER A 265 2.57 10.03 22.91
CA SER A 265 3.35 10.73 23.94
C SER A 265 4.08 11.97 23.40
N THR A 266 3.92 12.30 22.12
CA THR A 266 4.63 13.39 21.44
C THR A 266 3.91 14.73 21.59
N GLY A 267 4.67 15.81 21.77
CA GLY A 267 4.13 17.16 21.93
C GLY A 267 3.39 17.66 20.68
N LEU A 268 2.34 18.47 20.88
CA LEU A 268 1.48 19.01 19.82
C LEU A 268 2.24 19.69 18.66
N GLY A 269 3.34 20.38 18.96
CA GLY A 269 4.16 21.05 17.95
C GLY A 269 4.82 20.08 16.96
N GLN A 270 5.34 18.94 17.44
CA GLN A 270 5.94 17.91 16.57
C GLN A 270 4.85 17.27 15.70
N ARG A 271 3.70 16.95 16.28
CA ARG A 271 2.56 16.40 15.53
C ARG A 271 2.09 17.32 14.41
N PHE A 272 2.08 18.63 14.66
CA PHE A 272 1.78 19.63 13.62
C PHE A 272 2.79 19.60 12.47
N LEU A 273 4.09 19.52 12.76
CA LEU A 273 5.13 19.40 11.74
C LEU A 273 5.04 18.08 10.97
N ASP A 274 4.70 16.99 11.63
CA ASP A 274 4.51 15.67 11.01
C ASP A 274 3.32 15.70 10.05
N ILE A 275 2.23 16.38 10.41
CA ILE A 275 1.06 16.57 9.54
C ILE A 275 1.41 17.44 8.34
N LEU A 276 2.18 18.51 8.54
CA LEU A 276 2.60 19.36 7.43
C LEU A 276 3.50 18.57 6.45
N SER A 277 4.45 17.80 6.99
CA SER A 277 5.33 16.93 6.21
C SER A 277 4.55 15.83 5.48
N GLY A 278 3.62 15.17 6.18
CA GLY A 278 2.74 14.16 5.61
C GLY A 278 1.84 14.73 4.51
N THR A 279 1.27 15.92 4.70
CA THR A 279 0.47 16.60 3.67
C THR A 279 1.30 16.97 2.45
N ALA A 280 2.53 17.45 2.64
CA ALA A 280 3.44 17.71 1.54
C ALA A 280 3.79 16.42 0.77
N HIS A 281 4.00 15.31 1.49
CA HIS A 281 4.35 14.01 0.91
C HIS A 281 3.18 13.35 0.17
N TYR A 282 2.00 13.26 0.80
CA TYR A 282 0.84 12.55 0.27
C TYR A 282 -0.06 13.40 -0.62
N SER A 283 -0.05 14.72 -0.49
CA SER A 283 -0.99 15.62 -1.19
C SER A 283 -0.30 16.70 -2.03
N GLY A 284 1.00 16.94 -1.85
CA GLY A 284 1.69 18.11 -2.44
C GLY A 284 1.62 18.19 -3.97
N PHE A 285 1.86 17.07 -4.67
CA PHE A 285 1.76 17.01 -6.13
C PHE A 285 0.32 17.22 -6.64
N LEU A 286 -0.69 16.91 -5.83
CA LEU A 286 -2.10 17.13 -6.16
C LEU A 286 -2.53 18.57 -5.87
N LEU A 287 -2.04 19.17 -4.77
CA LEU A 287 -2.33 20.55 -4.37
C LEU A 287 -1.77 21.59 -5.35
N LEU A 288 -0.61 21.31 -5.95
CA LEU A 288 0.03 22.25 -6.87
C LEU A 288 -0.83 22.62 -8.09
N PRO A 289 -1.37 21.68 -8.89
CA PRO A 289 -2.27 22.04 -9.98
C PRO A 289 -3.56 22.69 -9.48
N ILE A 290 -4.09 22.30 -8.30
CA ILE A 290 -5.28 22.95 -7.72
C ILE A 290 -5.03 24.44 -7.48
N VAL A 291 -3.87 24.80 -6.91
CA VAL A 291 -3.49 26.20 -6.69
C VAL A 291 -3.38 26.94 -8.03
N VAL A 292 -2.76 26.34 -9.05
CA VAL A 292 -2.64 26.97 -10.38
C VAL A 292 -4.00 27.24 -11.01
N PHE A 293 -4.91 26.25 -11.02
CA PHE A 293 -6.26 26.45 -11.54
C PHE A 293 -7.06 27.45 -10.70
N GLY A 294 -6.95 27.40 -9.37
CA GLY A 294 -7.62 28.34 -8.46
C GLY A 294 -7.20 29.78 -8.72
N VAL A 295 -5.89 30.04 -8.89
CA VAL A 295 -5.34 31.37 -9.22
C VAL A 295 -5.80 31.82 -10.61
N LEU A 296 -5.75 30.94 -11.61
CA LEU A 296 -6.20 31.24 -12.97
C LEU A 296 -7.68 31.63 -13.00
N LEU A 297 -8.54 30.86 -12.33
CA LEU A 297 -9.98 31.13 -12.24
C LEU A 297 -10.24 32.43 -11.46
N TYR A 298 -9.50 32.70 -10.38
CA TYR A 298 -9.62 33.94 -9.62
C TYR A 298 -9.32 35.20 -10.47
N PHE A 299 -8.30 35.16 -11.32
CA PHE A 299 -7.96 36.26 -12.22
C PHE A 299 -8.93 36.41 -13.40
N ASN A 300 -9.69 35.37 -13.74
CA ASN A 300 -10.71 35.42 -14.80
C ASN A 300 -12.13 35.39 -14.24
N ARG A 301 -12.32 35.69 -12.93
CA ARG A 301 -13.61 35.54 -12.24
C ARG A 301 -14.75 36.33 -12.88
N ASP A 302 -14.46 37.50 -13.43
CA ASP A 302 -15.45 38.37 -14.06
C ASP A 302 -15.96 37.81 -15.40
N GLN A 303 -15.22 36.86 -15.99
CA GLN A 303 -15.61 36.15 -17.22
C GLN A 303 -16.33 34.81 -16.93
N LEU A 304 -16.43 34.39 -15.67
CA LEU A 304 -17.03 33.09 -15.34
C LEU A 304 -18.55 33.14 -15.47
N GLN A 305 -19.06 32.35 -16.40
CA GLN A 305 -20.50 32.07 -16.48
C GLN A 305 -20.98 31.29 -15.24
N GLU A 306 -22.29 31.28 -15.00
CA GLU A 306 -22.88 30.68 -13.79
C GLU A 306 -22.42 29.23 -13.55
N LYS A 307 -22.36 28.41 -14.60
CA LYS A 307 -21.90 27.02 -14.47
C LYS A 307 -20.43 26.94 -14.03
N ALA A 308 -19.54 27.71 -14.66
CA ALA A 308 -18.12 27.75 -14.31
C ALA A 308 -17.92 28.30 -12.90
N CYS A 309 -18.69 29.31 -12.51
CA CYS A 309 -18.69 29.90 -11.18
C CYS A 309 -19.13 28.87 -10.10
N ASN A 310 -20.19 28.10 -10.35
CA ASN A 310 -20.64 27.04 -9.44
C ASN A 310 -19.58 25.93 -9.27
N LEU A 311 -18.90 25.55 -10.37
CA LEU A 311 -17.80 24.57 -10.33
C LEU A 311 -16.58 25.11 -9.57
N TRP A 312 -16.21 26.37 -9.79
CA TRP A 312 -15.11 27.03 -9.10
C TRP A 312 -15.37 27.13 -7.58
N HIS A 313 -16.55 27.61 -7.19
CA HIS A 313 -16.96 27.67 -5.78
C HIS A 313 -16.95 26.29 -5.12
N GLY A 314 -17.54 25.27 -5.78
CA GLY A 314 -17.50 23.92 -5.26
C GLY A 314 -16.07 23.40 -5.10
N GLY A 315 -15.20 23.66 -6.09
CA GLY A 315 -13.77 23.33 -5.99
C GLY A 315 -13.08 23.98 -4.80
N ILE A 316 -13.38 25.25 -4.49
CA ILE A 316 -12.86 25.93 -3.29
C ILE A 316 -13.40 25.29 -2.01
N ILE A 317 -14.70 24.98 -1.94
CA ILE A 317 -15.32 24.34 -0.77
C ILE A 317 -14.65 22.99 -0.48
N PHE A 318 -14.42 22.17 -1.51
CA PHE A 318 -13.73 20.89 -1.37
C PHE A 318 -12.24 21.06 -1.00
N LEU A 319 -11.54 22.05 -1.56
CA LEU A 319 -10.16 22.36 -1.18
C LEU A 319 -10.03 22.76 0.29
N ILE A 320 -10.84 23.71 0.75
CA ILE A 320 -10.83 24.17 2.15
C ILE A 320 -11.15 22.99 3.09
N SER A 321 -12.13 22.17 2.73
CA SER A 321 -12.52 21.01 3.54
C SER A 321 -11.44 19.93 3.55
N GLY A 322 -10.75 19.69 2.44
CA GLY A 322 -9.60 18.78 2.39
C GLY A 322 -8.43 19.26 3.25
N LEU A 323 -8.12 20.57 3.22
CA LEU A 323 -7.10 21.16 4.09
C LEU A 323 -7.50 21.04 5.57
N ALA A 324 -8.75 21.36 5.91
CA ALA A 324 -9.30 21.15 7.25
C ALA A 324 -9.24 19.67 7.68
N GLY A 325 -9.45 18.73 6.75
CA GLY A 325 -9.25 17.30 6.98
C GLY A 325 -7.82 16.95 7.37
N CYS A 326 -6.82 17.54 6.72
CA CYS A 326 -5.42 17.38 7.14
C CYS A 326 -5.20 17.90 8.57
N PHE A 327 -5.85 19.01 8.97
CA PHE A 327 -5.79 19.49 10.35
C PHE A 327 -6.51 18.56 11.34
N ALA A 328 -7.62 17.93 10.94
CA ALA A 328 -8.38 17.00 11.77
C ALA A 328 -7.54 15.77 12.21
N ILE A 329 -6.47 15.45 11.48
CA ILE A 329 -5.49 14.40 11.85
C ILE A 329 -4.84 14.67 13.22
N LEU A 330 -4.79 15.92 13.68
CA LEU A 330 -4.31 16.26 15.04
C LEU A 330 -5.11 15.54 16.15
N ALA A 331 -6.37 15.18 15.89
CA ALA A 331 -7.20 14.44 16.84
C ALA A 331 -6.89 12.94 16.88
N SER A 332 -6.19 12.39 15.89
CA SER A 332 -5.90 10.95 15.81
C SER A 332 -4.79 10.53 16.77
N PRO A 333 -4.88 9.39 17.48
CA PRO A 333 -3.82 8.93 18.37
C PRO A 333 -2.51 8.61 17.65
N ILE A 334 -2.58 8.15 16.39
CA ILE A 334 -1.45 7.83 15.52
C ILE A 334 -1.57 8.56 14.18
N ILE A 335 -0.47 8.70 13.43
CA ILE A 335 -0.43 9.42 12.14
C ILE A 335 0.03 8.52 10.98
N PRO A 336 -0.68 7.41 10.67
CA PRO A 336 -0.38 6.58 9.51
C PRO A 336 -0.83 7.26 8.19
N ALA A 337 -0.27 6.83 7.07
CA ALA A 337 -0.57 7.36 5.73
C ALA A 337 -2.08 7.42 5.41
N ARG A 338 -2.82 6.40 5.84
CA ARG A 338 -4.27 6.23 5.59
C ARG A 338 -5.15 7.38 6.07
N LEU A 339 -4.68 8.21 7.02
CA LEU A 339 -5.46 9.36 7.48
C LEU A 339 -5.64 10.46 6.43
N TRP A 340 -4.79 10.50 5.40
CA TRP A 340 -4.93 11.46 4.30
C TRP A 340 -5.93 11.04 3.22
N VAL A 341 -6.53 9.83 3.29
CA VAL A 341 -7.46 9.35 2.24
C VAL A 341 -8.62 10.31 2.05
N ALA A 342 -9.33 10.68 3.12
CA ALA A 342 -10.47 11.58 3.04
C ALA A 342 -10.07 12.92 2.41
N SER A 343 -9.00 13.57 2.92
CA SER A 343 -8.49 14.83 2.38
C SER A 343 -8.11 14.72 0.89
N ASN A 344 -7.44 13.65 0.49
CA ASN A 344 -7.02 13.47 -0.90
C ASN A 344 -8.19 13.19 -1.84
N ILE A 345 -9.23 12.48 -1.39
CA ILE A 345 -10.47 12.35 -2.16
C ILE A 345 -11.09 13.73 -2.41
N LEU A 346 -11.14 14.60 -1.40
CA LEU A 346 -11.65 15.97 -1.56
C LEU A 346 -10.76 16.81 -2.48
N PHE A 347 -9.44 16.66 -2.41
CA PHE A 347 -8.52 17.33 -3.34
C PHE A 347 -8.68 16.85 -4.79
N ILE A 348 -8.92 15.55 -5.02
CA ILE A 348 -9.22 15.04 -6.37
C ILE A 348 -10.49 15.69 -6.91
N ILE A 349 -11.56 15.76 -6.10
CA ILE A 349 -12.80 16.45 -6.48
C ILE A 349 -12.53 17.92 -6.79
N ALA A 350 -11.79 18.61 -5.92
CA ALA A 350 -11.45 20.02 -6.09
C ALA A 350 -10.70 20.27 -7.41
N LEU A 351 -9.69 19.46 -7.72
CA LEU A 351 -8.93 19.56 -8.97
C LEU A 351 -9.83 19.36 -10.19
N LEU A 352 -10.63 18.29 -10.20
CA LEU A 352 -11.50 17.98 -11.33
C LEU A 352 -12.59 19.05 -11.54
N MET A 353 -13.15 19.59 -10.45
CA MET A 353 -14.11 20.69 -10.53
C MET A 353 -13.49 21.98 -11.06
N MET A 354 -12.29 22.35 -10.60
CA MET A 354 -11.59 23.53 -11.10
C MET A 354 -11.14 23.35 -12.55
N PHE A 355 -10.75 22.13 -12.94
CA PHE A 355 -10.45 21.81 -14.33
C PHE A 355 -11.70 21.94 -15.22
N GLU A 356 -12.85 21.38 -14.81
CA GLU A 356 -14.09 21.55 -15.57
C GLU A 356 -14.53 23.02 -15.60
N ALA A 357 -14.35 23.78 -14.51
CA ALA A 357 -14.62 25.23 -14.49
C ALA A 357 -13.77 25.97 -15.52
N TRP A 358 -12.48 25.62 -15.66
CA TRP A 358 -11.60 26.17 -16.68
C TRP A 358 -12.05 25.79 -18.10
N GLN A 359 -12.47 24.54 -18.33
CA GLN A 359 -13.03 24.14 -19.62
C GLN A 359 -14.30 24.95 -19.96
N GLU A 360 -15.19 25.18 -18.98
CA GLU A 360 -16.38 26.00 -19.14
C GLU A 360 -16.05 27.48 -19.41
N LEU A 361 -15.06 28.06 -18.72
CA LEU A 361 -14.54 29.41 -18.98
C LEU A 361 -14.08 29.56 -20.43
N ARG A 362 -13.52 28.50 -21.03
CA ARG A 362 -13.10 28.44 -22.43
C ARG A 362 -14.17 27.81 -23.35
N ALA A 363 -15.44 27.93 -22.97
CA ALA A 363 -16.60 27.50 -23.75
C ALA A 363 -16.55 26.03 -24.23
N GLN A 364 -15.90 25.15 -23.45
CA GLN A 364 -15.73 23.72 -23.77
C GLN A 364 -15.13 23.48 -25.17
N SER A 365 -14.27 24.39 -25.65
CA SER A 365 -13.53 24.21 -26.91
C SER A 365 -12.81 22.86 -26.91
N SER A 366 -12.82 22.13 -28.02
CA SER A 366 -12.15 20.82 -28.13
C SER A 366 -10.67 20.88 -27.75
N TRP A 367 -10.04 22.05 -27.90
CA TRP A 367 -8.66 22.30 -27.49
C TRP A 367 -8.44 22.22 -25.97
N THR A 368 -9.47 22.46 -25.16
CA THR A 368 -9.41 22.29 -23.70
C THR A 368 -9.25 20.83 -23.26
N ASN A 369 -9.47 19.87 -24.17
CA ASN A 369 -9.18 18.45 -23.91
C ASN A 369 -7.70 18.11 -24.12
N VAL A 370 -6.91 18.95 -24.80
CA VAL A 370 -5.49 18.66 -25.08
C VAL A 370 -4.67 18.53 -23.79
N PRO A 371 -4.73 19.47 -22.83
CA PRO A 371 -4.02 19.31 -21.56
C PRO A 371 -4.48 18.07 -20.77
N LEU A 372 -5.78 17.75 -20.84
CA LEU A 372 -6.34 16.56 -20.19
C LEU A 372 -5.79 15.28 -20.82
N CYS A 373 -5.76 15.18 -22.15
CA CYS A 373 -5.17 14.04 -22.85
C CYS A 373 -3.67 13.89 -22.55
N ILE A 374 -2.92 15.00 -22.52
CA ILE A 374 -1.50 14.97 -22.15
C ILE A 374 -1.32 14.46 -20.73
N ALA A 375 -2.10 14.97 -19.77
CA ALA A 375 -2.04 14.50 -18.38
C ALA A 375 -2.37 13.00 -18.26
N ILE A 376 -3.42 12.52 -18.94
CA ILE A 376 -3.79 11.10 -18.97
C ILE A 376 -2.68 10.26 -19.59
N LEU A 377 -2.09 10.68 -20.71
CA LEU A 377 -0.99 9.96 -21.35
C LEU A 377 0.25 9.89 -20.44
N CYS A 378 0.66 11.01 -19.83
CA CYS A 378 1.79 11.06 -18.90
C CYS A 378 1.55 10.18 -17.67
N LEU A 379 0.38 10.27 -17.04
CA LEU A 379 0.06 9.45 -15.87
C LEU A 379 -0.09 7.98 -16.24
N THR A 380 -0.67 7.65 -17.39
CA THR A 380 -0.79 6.27 -17.87
C THR A 380 0.59 5.67 -18.11
N PHE A 381 1.49 6.44 -18.73
CA PHE A 381 2.87 6.06 -18.98
C PHE A 381 3.63 5.68 -17.69
N VAL A 382 3.32 6.32 -16.56
CA VAL A 382 3.92 5.99 -15.26
C VAL A 382 3.14 4.89 -14.51
N SER A 383 1.81 4.86 -14.65
CA SER A 383 0.93 3.99 -13.87
C SER A 383 1.11 2.50 -14.17
N LEU A 384 1.35 2.12 -15.43
CA LEU A 384 1.48 0.71 -15.81
C LEU A 384 2.71 0.04 -15.19
N PRO A 385 3.94 0.60 -15.30
CA PRO A 385 5.09 0.00 -14.63
C PRO A 385 5.06 0.23 -13.10
N SER A 386 4.37 1.26 -12.60
CA SER A 386 4.07 1.36 -11.16
C SER A 386 3.18 0.20 -10.69
N TYR A 387 2.15 -0.15 -11.46
CA TYR A 387 1.27 -1.28 -11.19
C TYR A 387 2.04 -2.60 -11.21
N ASP A 388 2.85 -2.85 -12.24
CA ASP A 388 3.67 -4.06 -12.34
C ASP A 388 4.65 -4.20 -11.16
N TYR A 389 5.32 -3.12 -10.76
CA TYR A 389 6.19 -3.09 -9.59
C TYR A 389 5.44 -3.45 -8.29
N ASN A 390 4.30 -2.79 -8.06
CA ASN A 390 3.51 -3.00 -6.85
C ASN A 390 2.88 -4.41 -6.81
N LEU A 391 2.43 -4.91 -7.96
CA LEU A 391 1.88 -6.26 -8.09
C LEU A 391 2.93 -7.33 -7.79
N LYS A 392 4.18 -7.16 -8.22
CA LYS A 392 5.28 -8.07 -7.90
C LYS A 392 5.54 -8.15 -6.40
N ASP A 393 5.56 -7.00 -5.71
CA ASP A 393 5.72 -6.95 -4.25
C ASP A 393 4.56 -7.62 -3.51
N ILE A 394 3.31 -7.36 -3.94
CA ILE A 394 2.11 -7.99 -3.40
C ILE A 394 2.14 -9.51 -3.60
N LYS A 395 2.49 -9.98 -4.81
CA LYS A 395 2.61 -11.41 -5.12
C LYS A 395 3.66 -12.09 -4.26
N ASN A 396 4.81 -11.45 -4.06
CA ASN A 396 5.85 -11.96 -3.16
C ASN A 396 5.25 -12.20 -1.75
N SER A 397 4.59 -11.20 -1.16
CA SER A 397 3.92 -11.38 0.14
C SER A 397 2.81 -12.46 0.12
N TYR A 398 2.11 -12.60 -1.01
CA TYR A 398 1.07 -13.61 -1.17
C TYR A 398 1.62 -15.04 -1.14
N GLU A 399 2.81 -15.31 -1.67
CA GLU A 399 3.43 -16.64 -1.60
C GLU A 399 3.62 -17.08 -0.14
N TYR A 400 4.13 -16.18 0.72
CA TYR A 400 4.31 -16.42 2.15
C TYR A 400 2.98 -16.64 2.86
N PHE A 401 1.99 -15.77 2.60
CA PHE A 401 0.64 -15.93 3.15
C PHE A 401 0.01 -17.27 2.75
N TYR A 402 0.06 -17.60 1.46
CA TYR A 402 -0.52 -18.84 0.92
C TYR A 402 0.17 -20.08 1.51
N THR A 403 1.48 -20.03 1.67
CA THR A 403 2.25 -21.10 2.34
C THR A 403 1.81 -21.26 3.79
N ALA A 404 1.72 -20.16 4.55
CA ALA A 404 1.28 -20.19 5.94
C ALA A 404 -0.14 -20.73 6.10
N GLN A 405 -1.06 -20.28 5.24
CA GLN A 405 -2.43 -20.78 5.17
C GLN A 405 -2.47 -22.29 4.90
N THR A 406 -1.75 -22.74 3.88
CA THR A 406 -1.73 -24.15 3.47
C THR A 406 -1.20 -25.04 4.60
N ILE A 407 -0.11 -24.63 5.25
CA ILE A 407 0.47 -25.39 6.37
C ILE A 407 -0.52 -25.43 7.55
N ALA A 408 -1.16 -24.31 7.89
CA ALA A 408 -2.10 -24.24 9.00
C ALA A 408 -3.35 -25.10 8.76
N GLN A 409 -3.92 -25.04 7.55
CA GLN A 409 -5.06 -25.88 7.15
C GLN A 409 -4.70 -27.36 7.20
N LYS A 410 -3.55 -27.75 6.63
CA LYS A 410 -3.08 -29.14 6.68
C LYS A 410 -2.84 -29.62 8.11
N ALA A 411 -2.24 -28.79 8.96
CA ALA A 411 -2.03 -29.12 10.38
C ALA A 411 -3.38 -29.38 11.08
N LYS A 412 -4.41 -28.59 10.77
CA LYS A 412 -5.75 -28.78 11.31
C LYS A 412 -6.39 -30.09 10.82
N GLU A 413 -6.30 -30.38 9.53
CA GLU A 413 -6.80 -31.63 8.93
C GLU A 413 -6.13 -32.87 9.51
N GLU A 414 -4.83 -32.78 9.82
CA GLU A 414 -4.05 -33.84 10.47
C GLU A 414 -4.28 -33.94 11.99
N GLY A 415 -5.16 -33.11 12.56
CA GLY A 415 -5.48 -33.11 14.00
C GLY A 415 -4.36 -32.57 14.90
N LYS A 416 -3.41 -31.80 14.34
CA LYS A 416 -2.34 -31.17 15.12
C LYS A 416 -2.86 -29.95 15.87
N THR A 417 -2.30 -29.69 17.05
CA THR A 417 -2.62 -28.51 17.86
C THR A 417 -1.74 -27.31 17.55
N SER A 418 -0.60 -27.51 16.88
CA SER A 418 0.33 -26.43 16.54
C SER A 418 0.89 -26.54 15.13
N ALA A 419 1.23 -25.39 14.53
CA ALA A 419 1.89 -25.31 13.24
C ALA A 419 3.11 -24.37 13.27
N ARG A 420 4.07 -24.62 12.37
CA ARG A 420 5.23 -23.78 12.08
C ARG A 420 5.07 -23.24 10.67
N VAL A 421 5.02 -21.93 10.50
CA VAL A 421 4.66 -21.28 9.24
C VAL A 421 5.63 -20.13 8.94
N PRO A 422 5.83 -19.73 7.68
CA PRO A 422 6.80 -18.69 7.38
C PRO A 422 6.26 -17.31 7.75
N GLY A 423 7.15 -16.40 8.13
CA GLY A 423 6.87 -14.98 8.26
C GLY A 423 6.78 -14.31 6.89
N ILE A 424 6.06 -13.18 6.80
CA ILE A 424 6.06 -12.35 5.60
C ILE A 424 7.21 -11.35 5.69
N PRO A 425 8.12 -11.28 4.71
CA PRO A 425 9.18 -10.28 4.70
C PRO A 425 8.62 -8.85 4.79
N MET A 426 9.24 -8.02 5.64
CA MET A 426 8.82 -6.62 5.78
C MET A 426 8.91 -5.88 4.44
N THR A 427 7.80 -5.27 4.04
CA THR A 427 7.72 -4.39 2.87
C THR A 427 7.71 -2.92 3.33
N SER A 428 8.25 -2.04 2.50
CA SER A 428 8.12 -0.58 2.66
C SER A 428 7.19 0.03 1.62
N ASN A 429 6.46 -0.81 0.88
CA ASN A 429 5.62 -0.40 -0.22
C ASN A 429 4.21 -0.06 0.27
N GLY A 430 3.81 1.22 0.16
CA GLY A 430 2.48 1.67 0.56
C GLY A 430 1.31 1.08 -0.23
N TYR A 431 1.57 0.37 -1.34
CA TYR A 431 0.57 -0.38 -2.08
C TYR A 431 0.35 -1.81 -1.57
N ASN A 432 1.25 -2.31 -0.72
CA ASN A 432 1.15 -3.65 -0.16
C ASN A 432 0.39 -3.63 1.17
N ALA A 433 -0.61 -4.50 1.35
CA ALA A 433 -1.45 -4.54 2.54
C ALA A 433 -0.69 -4.88 3.83
N TYR A 434 0.45 -5.57 3.71
CA TYR A 434 1.31 -5.89 4.85
C TYR A 434 2.19 -4.72 5.31
N PHE A 435 2.17 -3.58 4.60
CA PHE A 435 2.89 -2.38 5.05
C PHE A 435 2.16 -1.73 6.23
N GLY A 436 2.76 -1.84 7.42
CA GLY A 436 2.24 -1.20 8.63
C GLY A 436 0.99 -1.88 9.20
N THR A 437 0.72 -3.14 8.82
CA THR A 437 -0.28 -4.00 9.46
C THR A 437 0.40 -5.14 10.22
N PRO A 438 -0.14 -5.55 11.38
CA PRO A 438 0.44 -6.63 12.14
C PRO A 438 0.20 -7.99 11.46
N TYR A 439 1.23 -8.83 11.44
CA TYR A 439 1.16 -10.24 11.03
C TYR A 439 1.91 -11.09 12.06
N LEU A 440 2.27 -12.33 11.73
CA LEU A 440 2.99 -13.26 12.60
C LEU A 440 4.34 -12.70 13.08
N VAL A 441 4.65 -12.96 14.34
CA VAL A 441 5.88 -12.54 15.02
C VAL A 441 6.64 -13.77 15.52
N ALA A 442 7.96 -13.69 15.49
CA ALA A 442 8.84 -14.71 16.07
C ALA A 442 8.84 -14.56 17.61
N SER A 443 8.36 -15.59 18.32
CA SER A 443 8.27 -15.59 19.77
C SER A 443 8.34 -17.02 20.32
N GLU A 444 8.98 -17.20 21.47
CA GLU A 444 8.95 -18.47 22.22
C GLU A 444 7.58 -18.72 22.86
N HIS A 445 6.79 -17.66 23.05
CA HIS A 445 5.44 -17.67 23.61
C HIS A 445 4.42 -17.13 22.61
N PRO A 446 4.16 -17.81 21.47
CA PRO A 446 3.26 -17.31 20.43
C PRO A 446 1.83 -17.09 20.92
N GLU A 447 1.39 -17.79 21.98
CA GLU A 447 0.10 -17.56 22.63
C GLU A 447 -0.04 -16.20 23.34
N LYS A 448 1.07 -15.48 23.51
CA LYS A 448 1.10 -14.10 24.04
C LYS A 448 1.28 -13.06 22.93
N GLU A 449 1.46 -13.50 21.69
CA GLU A 449 1.54 -12.62 20.54
C GLU A 449 0.16 -12.52 19.89
N TRP A 450 -0.36 -11.29 19.78
CA TRP A 450 -1.74 -11.04 19.34
C TRP A 450 -2.01 -11.62 17.95
N SER A 451 -1.12 -11.37 17.00
CA SER A 451 -1.28 -11.85 15.61
C SER A 451 -1.19 -13.37 15.51
N ASN A 452 -0.24 -14.00 16.20
CA ASN A 452 -0.08 -15.45 16.18
C ASN A 452 -1.29 -16.14 16.82
N THR A 453 -1.81 -15.55 17.88
CA THR A 453 -3.00 -16.05 18.58
C THR A 453 -4.22 -16.02 17.67
N TRP A 454 -4.53 -14.89 17.05
CA TRP A 454 -5.69 -14.78 16.14
C TRP A 454 -5.55 -15.63 14.89
N PHE A 455 -4.34 -15.71 14.31
CA PHE A 455 -4.05 -16.61 13.20
C PHE A 455 -4.28 -18.07 13.59
N ALA A 456 -3.79 -18.50 14.76
CA ALA A 456 -4.00 -19.85 15.27
C ALA A 456 -5.50 -20.16 15.45
N LYS A 457 -6.25 -19.26 16.11
CA LYS A 457 -7.69 -19.42 16.33
C LYS A 457 -8.48 -19.51 15.04
N TYR A 458 -8.18 -18.66 14.06
CA TYR A 458 -8.83 -18.67 12.76
C TYR A 458 -8.68 -20.02 12.03
N TYR A 459 -7.49 -20.64 12.08
CA TYR A 459 -7.26 -21.97 11.50
C TYR A 459 -7.59 -23.14 12.44
N GLY A 460 -8.16 -22.87 13.62
CA GLY A 460 -8.56 -23.89 14.59
C GLY A 460 -7.39 -24.62 15.27
N LEU A 461 -6.24 -23.94 15.41
CA LEU A 461 -5.03 -24.40 16.11
C LEU A 461 -4.91 -23.74 17.49
N GLU A 462 -4.12 -24.33 18.38
CA GLU A 462 -3.78 -23.75 19.69
C GLU A 462 -2.62 -22.77 19.59
N LYS A 463 -1.57 -23.12 18.83
CA LYS A 463 -0.34 -22.31 18.69
C LYS A 463 0.20 -22.27 17.27
N VAL A 464 0.68 -21.12 16.84
CA VAL A 464 1.38 -20.96 15.56
C VAL A 464 2.70 -20.26 15.77
N TYR A 465 3.78 -20.94 15.39
CA TYR A 465 5.15 -20.44 15.47
C TYR A 465 5.59 -19.93 14.11
N LEU A 466 6.27 -18.78 14.11
CA LEU A 466 7.00 -18.31 12.93
C LEU A 466 8.25 -19.18 12.76
N ASP A 467 8.43 -19.72 11.56
CA ASP A 467 9.57 -20.55 11.17
C ASP A 467 9.86 -20.31 9.68
N ASP A 468 10.87 -19.49 9.40
CA ASP A 468 11.23 -19.12 8.03
C ASP A 468 12.02 -20.23 7.29
N THR A 469 12.29 -21.36 7.95
CA THR A 469 12.97 -22.51 7.32
C THR A 469 12.02 -23.45 6.59
N VAL A 470 10.70 -23.24 6.73
CA VAL A 470 9.70 -24.10 6.10
C VAL A 470 9.71 -23.94 4.58
N PRO A 471 9.52 -25.03 3.82
CA PRO A 471 9.52 -24.96 2.37
C PRO A 471 8.30 -24.19 1.86
N MET A 472 8.54 -23.26 0.93
CA MET A 472 7.49 -22.46 0.29
C MET A 472 6.56 -23.35 -0.54
N ALA A 473 5.25 -23.13 -0.39
CA ALA A 473 4.23 -23.84 -1.16
C ALA A 473 4.21 -23.32 -2.60
N LYS A 474 3.97 -24.22 -3.55
CA LYS A 474 3.79 -23.84 -4.96
C LYS A 474 2.42 -23.16 -5.12
N VAL A 475 2.42 -21.91 -5.59
CA VAL A 475 1.22 -21.13 -5.86
C VAL A 475 1.17 -20.70 -7.32
N ASN A 476 -0.03 -20.67 -7.92
CA ASN A 476 -0.21 -20.10 -9.25
C ASN A 476 -0.31 -18.57 -9.14
N LEU A 477 0.61 -17.86 -9.79
CA LEU A 477 0.67 -16.40 -9.83
C LEU A 477 0.35 -15.83 -11.22
N GLU A 478 -0.39 -16.55 -12.06
CA GLU A 478 -0.83 -16.06 -13.37
C GLU A 478 -1.85 -14.93 -13.26
N ASN A 479 -1.60 -13.81 -13.94
CA ASN A 479 -2.57 -12.72 -13.98
C ASN A 479 -3.75 -13.07 -14.87
N ALA A 480 -4.83 -12.29 -14.75
CA ALA A 480 -5.84 -12.26 -15.80
C ALA A 480 -5.21 -11.88 -17.15
N GLN A 481 -5.50 -12.63 -18.21
CA GLN A 481 -4.91 -12.43 -19.55
C GLN A 481 -4.95 -10.97 -20.09
N PRO A 482 -6.01 -10.17 -19.86
CA PRO A 482 -6.02 -8.76 -20.29
C PRO A 482 -4.88 -7.93 -19.67
N ILE A 483 -4.50 -8.23 -18.42
CA ILE A 483 -3.44 -7.51 -17.71
C ILE A 483 -2.08 -7.83 -18.33
N ASP A 484 -1.77 -9.12 -18.49
CA ASP A 484 -0.50 -9.54 -19.10
C ASP A 484 -0.38 -9.01 -20.53
N SER A 485 -1.48 -9.02 -21.30
CA SER A 485 -1.50 -8.47 -22.65
C SER A 485 -1.15 -6.98 -22.67
N ILE A 486 -1.69 -6.19 -21.74
CA ILE A 486 -1.43 -4.74 -21.64
C ILE A 486 0.00 -4.48 -21.17
N LEU A 487 0.46 -5.16 -20.11
CA LEU A 487 1.80 -5.00 -19.58
C LEU A 487 2.88 -5.42 -20.59
N ASN A 488 2.70 -6.56 -21.25
CA ASN A 488 3.64 -7.02 -22.29
C ASN A 488 3.65 -6.07 -23.50
N THR A 489 2.50 -5.55 -23.91
CA THR A 489 2.42 -4.54 -24.98
C THR A 489 3.16 -3.27 -24.56
N TYR A 490 2.95 -2.80 -23.34
CA TYR A 490 3.65 -1.64 -22.80
C TYR A 490 5.17 -1.89 -22.78
N ASP A 491 5.62 -3.01 -22.26
CA ASP A 491 7.05 -3.33 -22.16
C ASP A 491 7.71 -3.44 -23.54
N LYS A 492 7.02 -4.03 -24.51
CA LYS A 492 7.49 -4.17 -25.89
C LYS A 492 7.72 -2.82 -26.57
N TYR A 493 6.79 -1.87 -26.41
CA TYR A 493 6.84 -0.60 -27.16
C TYR A 493 7.40 0.57 -26.38
N LEU A 494 7.16 0.63 -25.07
CA LEU A 494 7.48 1.77 -24.21
C LEU A 494 8.45 1.43 -23.07
N GLY A 495 8.61 0.15 -22.70
CA GLY A 495 9.39 -0.27 -21.53
C GLY A 495 10.86 0.17 -21.55
N HIS A 496 11.56 0.06 -22.70
CA HIS A 496 12.95 0.53 -22.80
C HIS A 496 13.07 2.04 -22.58
N PHE A 497 12.18 2.84 -23.19
CA PHE A 497 12.14 4.28 -23.03
C PHE A 497 11.79 4.70 -21.60
N GLN A 498 10.80 4.03 -21.00
CA GLN A 498 10.41 4.27 -19.61
C GLN A 498 11.55 3.96 -18.64
N ARG A 499 12.20 2.80 -18.74
CA ARG A 499 13.32 2.45 -17.86
C ARG A 499 14.50 3.42 -17.96
N LYS A 500 14.71 4.01 -19.15
CA LYS A 500 15.75 5.03 -19.37
C LYS A 500 15.42 6.38 -18.71
N ILE A 501 14.15 6.79 -18.69
CA ILE A 501 13.73 8.12 -18.22
C ILE A 501 13.28 8.12 -16.76
N LEU A 502 12.61 7.07 -16.32
CA LEU A 502 12.01 6.92 -14.99
C LEU A 502 12.31 5.52 -14.44
N PRO A 503 13.53 5.25 -13.95
CA PRO A 503 13.84 3.97 -13.31
C PRO A 503 12.99 3.83 -12.02
N LEU A 504 11.92 3.05 -12.09
CA LEU A 504 11.03 2.75 -10.94
C LEU A 504 11.67 1.79 -9.94
N ASN A 505 12.73 1.10 -10.34
CA ASN A 505 13.46 0.15 -9.53
C ASN A 505 14.79 0.79 -9.09
N THR A 506 14.75 1.66 -8.08
CA THR A 506 15.99 1.95 -7.35
C THR A 506 16.27 0.73 -6.51
N SER A 507 17.11 -0.17 -7.01
CA SER A 507 17.64 -1.26 -6.19
C SER A 507 18.18 -0.64 -4.91
N LYS A 508 17.59 -1.02 -3.77
CA LYS A 508 18.01 -0.47 -2.47
C LYS A 508 19.50 -0.74 -2.24
N VAL A 509 20.02 -1.83 -2.80
CA VAL A 509 21.44 -2.09 -3.00
C VAL A 509 21.86 -1.58 -4.39
N ILE A 510 22.66 -0.53 -4.42
CA ILE A 510 23.16 0.12 -5.65
C ILE A 510 24.37 -0.65 -6.22
N LYS A 511 25.17 -1.26 -5.34
CA LYS A 511 26.38 -1.99 -5.73
C LYS A 511 26.67 -3.10 -4.73
N ARG A 512 27.11 -4.26 -5.23
CA ARG A 512 27.65 -5.35 -4.43
C ARG A 512 29.14 -5.43 -4.69
N GLU A 513 29.93 -5.39 -3.62
CA GLU A 513 31.37 -5.53 -3.70
C GLU A 513 31.78 -6.69 -2.80
N GLN A 514 32.68 -7.54 -3.29
CA GLN A 514 33.25 -8.62 -2.49
C GLN A 514 34.32 -8.04 -1.58
N THR A 515 34.22 -8.27 -0.27
CA THR A 515 35.26 -7.84 0.67
C THR A 515 36.45 -8.80 0.52
N SER A 516 37.63 -8.28 0.19
CA SER A 516 38.85 -9.07 0.05
C SER A 516 39.42 -9.62 1.37
N LYS A 517 38.73 -9.36 2.49
CA LYS A 517 39.06 -9.87 3.83
C LYS A 517 37.77 -10.08 4.61
N THR A 518 37.27 -11.31 4.64
CA THR A 518 36.28 -11.74 5.65
C THR A 518 36.90 -11.56 7.02
N SER A 519 36.24 -10.80 7.90
CA SER A 519 36.79 -10.42 9.21
C SER A 519 36.88 -11.58 10.22
N GLY A 520 36.53 -12.81 9.83
CA GLY A 520 36.78 -14.05 10.58
C GLY A 520 38.01 -14.86 10.13
N ALA A 521 38.58 -14.60 8.96
CA ALA A 521 39.74 -15.35 8.44
C ALA A 521 41.06 -14.76 8.95
N LYS A 522 41.36 -14.93 10.24
CA LYS A 522 42.68 -14.61 10.80
C LYS A 522 43.79 -15.58 10.37
N ALA A 523 43.49 -16.61 9.57
CA ALA A 523 44.49 -17.53 9.05
C ALA A 523 44.60 -17.40 7.53
N SER A 524 45.73 -16.86 7.06
CA SER A 524 46.20 -17.22 5.71
C SER A 524 46.50 -18.71 5.76
N PHE A 525 45.60 -19.54 5.23
CA PHE A 525 45.86 -20.96 5.11
C PHE A 525 47.00 -21.14 4.11
N THR A 526 48.01 -21.92 4.48
CA THR A 526 49.09 -22.34 3.56
C THR A 526 48.48 -23.01 2.34
N LYS A 527 49.10 -22.89 1.17
CA LYS A 527 48.60 -23.43 -0.12
C LYS A 527 48.26 -24.94 -0.09
N ASP A 528 48.76 -25.68 0.90
CA ASP A 528 48.38 -27.06 1.21
C ASP A 528 48.47 -27.33 2.73
N PRO A 529 47.40 -27.06 3.51
CA PRO A 529 47.44 -27.26 4.96
C PRO A 529 47.40 -28.76 5.28
N LYS A 530 48.28 -29.19 6.20
CA LYS A 530 48.43 -30.59 6.61
C LYS A 530 47.93 -30.82 8.04
N PRO A 531 47.38 -32.01 8.37
CA PRO A 531 46.95 -32.33 9.73
C PRO A 531 48.12 -32.29 10.72
N ASN A 532 47.87 -31.78 11.92
CA ASN A 532 48.87 -31.78 13.00
C ASN A 532 48.90 -33.16 13.65
N ASN A 533 49.99 -33.92 13.46
CA ASN A 533 50.15 -35.27 14.03
C ASN A 533 50.87 -35.31 15.39
N LYS A 534 51.30 -34.16 15.93
CA LYS A 534 52.04 -34.12 17.20
C LYS A 534 51.20 -34.51 18.42
N ASN A 535 49.88 -34.51 18.30
CA ASN A 535 48.92 -34.87 19.34
C ASN A 535 48.56 -36.36 19.37
N LEU A 536 49.13 -37.19 18.50
CA LEU A 536 48.86 -38.63 18.48
C LEU A 536 49.63 -39.34 19.61
N PRO A 537 48.96 -40.13 20.47
CA PRO A 537 49.60 -40.88 21.55
C PRO A 537 50.53 -41.98 21.01
N THR A 538 51.72 -42.12 21.58
CA THR A 538 52.71 -43.15 21.18
C THR A 538 52.27 -44.58 21.49
N ASP A 539 51.37 -44.76 22.45
CA ASP A 539 50.76 -46.04 22.85
C ASP A 539 49.57 -46.47 21.97
N LYS A 540 49.13 -45.63 21.02
CA LYS A 540 48.01 -45.91 20.11
C LYS A 540 48.41 -45.76 18.62
N PRO A 541 49.29 -46.65 18.11
CA PRO A 541 49.85 -46.55 16.75
C PRO A 541 48.80 -46.72 15.63
N TRP A 542 47.57 -47.13 15.96
CA TRP A 542 46.47 -47.27 15.01
C TRP A 542 45.69 -45.98 14.74
N LEU A 543 45.87 -44.92 15.53
CA LEU A 543 45.19 -43.63 15.30
C LEU A 543 45.85 -42.83 14.18
N ARG A 544 45.03 -42.13 13.40
CA ARG A 544 45.47 -41.18 12.37
C ARG A 544 44.64 -39.90 12.45
N ASN A 545 45.28 -38.79 12.08
CA ASN A 545 44.60 -37.52 11.89
C ASN A 545 44.33 -37.30 10.41
N ALA A 546 43.18 -36.70 10.11
CA ALA A 546 42.87 -36.13 8.80
C ALA A 546 42.44 -34.67 8.97
N LEU A 547 42.68 -33.87 7.94
CA LEU A 547 42.27 -32.46 7.92
C LEU A 547 41.14 -32.28 6.91
N ILE A 548 39.96 -31.93 7.40
CA ILE A 548 38.88 -31.44 6.56
C ILE A 548 39.23 -30.02 6.11
N ARG A 549 39.13 -29.76 4.81
CA ARG A 549 39.32 -28.45 4.17
C ARG A 549 37.97 -28.04 3.57
N TYR A 550 37.42 -26.94 4.05
CA TYR A 550 36.19 -26.37 3.50
C TYR A 550 36.56 -25.48 2.31
N ILE A 551 36.12 -25.83 1.11
CA ILE A 551 36.45 -25.13 -0.14
C ILE A 551 35.24 -24.34 -0.62
N ASP A 552 35.37 -23.02 -0.75
CA ASP A 552 34.35 -22.19 -1.39
C ASP A 552 34.30 -22.46 -2.89
N VAL A 553 33.21 -23.04 -3.37
CA VAL A 553 33.02 -23.40 -4.78
C VAL A 553 33.05 -22.20 -5.73
N ASN A 554 32.80 -21.00 -5.23
CA ASN A 554 32.81 -19.79 -6.06
C ASN A 554 34.24 -19.26 -6.30
N LYS A 555 35.15 -19.50 -5.35
CA LYS A 555 36.50 -18.91 -5.33
C LYS A 555 37.61 -19.94 -5.48
N ASP A 556 37.31 -21.21 -5.27
CA ASP A 556 38.30 -22.30 -5.20
C ASP A 556 39.37 -22.05 -4.11
N GLU A 557 38.92 -21.50 -2.98
CA GLU A 557 39.77 -21.14 -1.83
C GLU A 557 39.34 -21.87 -0.57
N ILE A 558 40.32 -22.19 0.29
CA ILE A 558 40.08 -22.80 1.60
C ILE A 558 39.59 -21.73 2.57
N VAL A 559 38.34 -21.87 3.05
CA VAL A 559 37.70 -20.91 3.94
C VAL A 559 37.74 -21.32 5.42
N ALA A 560 37.91 -22.62 5.69
CA ALA A 560 38.09 -23.15 7.03
C ALA A 560 38.76 -24.53 6.99
N THR A 561 39.30 -24.96 8.14
CA THR A 561 39.81 -26.32 8.33
C THR A 561 39.35 -26.91 9.66
N GLU A 562 39.15 -28.22 9.69
CA GLU A 562 38.76 -28.97 10.88
C GLU A 562 39.61 -30.24 10.98
N GLN A 563 40.21 -30.51 12.14
CA GLN A 563 41.02 -31.70 12.34
C GLN A 563 40.20 -32.80 13.01
N ILE A 564 40.17 -33.97 12.38
CA ILE A 564 39.50 -35.16 12.90
C ILE A 564 40.52 -36.28 13.16
N THR A 565 40.23 -37.15 14.12
CA THR A 565 41.10 -38.26 14.54
C THR A 565 40.30 -39.54 14.68
N SER A 566 40.78 -40.63 14.05
CA SER A 566 40.13 -41.94 14.10
C SER A 566 41.15 -43.08 13.91
N PRO A 567 40.87 -44.32 14.33
CA PRO A 567 41.64 -45.49 13.90
C PRO A 567 41.69 -45.61 12.37
N TYR A 568 42.85 -46.02 11.81
CA TYR A 568 42.92 -46.34 10.38
C TYR A 568 42.07 -47.59 10.06
N ASN A 569 41.51 -47.62 8.85
CA ASN A 569 40.57 -48.60 8.31
C ASN A 569 39.15 -48.57 8.94
N GLU A 570 38.84 -47.58 9.79
CA GLU A 570 37.47 -47.35 10.25
C GLU A 570 36.77 -46.27 9.43
N VAL A 571 35.45 -46.42 9.30
CA VAL A 571 34.56 -45.44 8.66
C VAL A 571 34.21 -44.37 9.68
N TYR A 572 34.49 -43.11 9.34
CA TYR A 572 34.15 -41.94 10.14
C TYR A 572 33.01 -41.18 9.48
N ASP A 573 31.98 -40.83 10.24
CA ASP A 573 30.84 -40.04 9.76
C ASP A 573 31.24 -38.56 9.65
N ILE A 574 31.13 -38.01 8.44
CA ILE A 574 31.39 -36.59 8.13
C ILE A 574 30.15 -35.90 7.57
N SER A 575 28.96 -36.52 7.69
CA SER A 575 27.71 -35.95 7.21
C SER A 575 27.31 -34.65 7.92
N HIS A 576 27.89 -34.39 9.09
CA HIS A 576 27.70 -33.17 9.88
C HIS A 576 28.80 -32.10 9.67
N ALA A 577 29.77 -32.36 8.78
CA ALA A 577 30.84 -31.41 8.49
C ALA A 577 30.27 -30.10 7.93
N SER A 578 30.54 -29.00 8.62
CA SER A 578 30.04 -27.67 8.28
C SER A 578 30.97 -26.59 8.83
N THR A 579 30.93 -25.42 8.20
CA THR A 579 31.69 -24.26 8.67
C THR A 579 30.79 -23.03 8.74
N ALA A 580 31.01 -22.19 9.75
CA ALA A 580 30.19 -21.02 9.99
C ALA A 580 30.22 -20.05 8.79
N GLY A 581 29.04 -19.53 8.42
CA GLY A 581 28.90 -18.61 7.28
C GLY A 581 28.82 -19.29 5.91
N TYR A 582 28.85 -20.61 5.83
CA TYR A 582 28.73 -21.33 4.56
C TYR A 582 27.74 -22.49 4.65
N GLU A 583 27.01 -22.72 3.57
CA GLU A 583 26.13 -23.87 3.38
C GLU A 583 26.93 -25.03 2.78
N THR A 584 26.93 -26.18 3.46
CA THR A 584 27.52 -27.42 2.94
C THR A 584 26.70 -27.97 1.77
N LEU A 585 27.37 -28.27 0.65
CA LEU A 585 26.70 -28.85 -0.52
C LEU A 585 26.26 -30.30 -0.26
N ILE A 586 25.07 -30.65 -0.76
CA ILE A 586 24.47 -32.00 -0.62
C ILE A 586 25.32 -33.08 -1.31
N SER A 587 26.11 -32.70 -2.31
CA SER A 587 27.00 -33.60 -3.08
C SER A 587 28.26 -34.02 -2.33
N ASN A 588 28.52 -33.49 -1.13
CA ASN A 588 29.70 -33.85 -0.36
C ASN A 588 29.64 -35.30 0.16
N PRO A 589 30.81 -35.94 0.34
CA PRO A 589 30.88 -37.25 0.95
C PRO A 589 30.31 -37.22 2.37
N LYS A 590 29.52 -38.25 2.72
CA LYS A 590 28.91 -38.39 4.05
C LYS A 590 29.77 -39.20 5.03
N SER A 591 30.78 -39.91 4.52
CA SER A 591 31.67 -40.75 5.31
C SER A 591 33.08 -40.72 4.73
N TYR A 592 34.09 -40.89 5.59
CA TYR A 592 35.49 -41.01 5.19
C TYR A 592 36.14 -42.22 5.84
N VAL A 593 37.00 -42.93 5.11
CA VAL A 593 37.76 -44.07 5.65
C VAL A 593 39.22 -43.65 5.84
N PHE A 594 39.66 -43.64 7.10
CA PHE A 594 41.04 -43.30 7.42
C PHE A 594 41.98 -44.37 6.88
N ASN A 595 43.07 -43.97 6.23
CA ASN A 595 44.14 -44.86 5.80
C ASN A 595 45.39 -44.69 6.68
N LYS A 596 46.48 -45.41 6.38
CA LYS A 596 47.70 -45.39 7.21
C LYS A 596 48.58 -44.13 7.04
N ARG A 597 48.27 -43.23 6.09
CA ARG A 597 49.07 -42.03 5.79
C ARG A 597 48.93 -40.97 6.89
N TYR A 598 49.94 -40.11 7.02
CA TYR A 598 49.97 -39.01 8.00
C TYR A 598 49.55 -37.66 7.41
N ASP A 599 49.31 -37.58 6.10
CA ASP A 599 49.01 -36.35 5.37
C ASP A 599 47.60 -36.40 4.72
N GLN A 600 46.64 -36.98 5.44
CA GLN A 600 45.28 -37.16 4.95
C GLN A 600 44.50 -35.83 4.96
N THR A 601 43.91 -35.48 3.83
CA THR A 601 43.02 -34.32 3.68
C THR A 601 41.70 -34.74 3.05
N ILE A 602 40.63 -34.01 3.39
CA ILE A 602 39.26 -34.25 2.94
C ILE A 602 38.69 -32.93 2.48
N ASP A 603 38.18 -32.84 1.26
CA ASP A 603 37.60 -31.61 0.74
C ASP A 603 36.08 -31.62 0.87
N ILE A 604 35.55 -30.64 1.60
CA ILE A 604 34.12 -30.39 1.74
C ILE A 604 33.80 -29.09 1.01
N HIS A 605 33.02 -29.19 -0.04
CA HIS A 605 32.64 -28.05 -0.86
C HIS A 605 31.50 -27.28 -0.19
N VAL A 606 31.66 -25.97 -0.05
CA VAL A 606 30.69 -25.11 0.62
C VAL A 606 30.41 -23.88 -0.24
N LYS A 607 29.25 -23.25 -0.03
CA LYS A 607 28.89 -21.97 -0.67
C LYS A 607 28.56 -20.91 0.40
N PRO A 608 28.87 -19.61 0.19
CA PRO A 608 28.53 -18.56 1.14
C PRO A 608 27.03 -18.54 1.46
N SER A 609 26.70 -18.47 2.75
CA SER A 609 25.31 -18.43 3.20
C SER A 609 24.65 -17.11 2.80
N LEU A 610 23.39 -17.16 2.39
CA LEU A 610 22.61 -15.95 2.14
C LEU A 610 22.10 -15.39 3.48
N HIS A 611 22.40 -14.13 3.77
CA HIS A 611 21.88 -13.43 4.94
C HIS A 611 20.86 -12.38 4.53
N THR A 612 19.73 -12.36 5.23
CA THR A 612 18.76 -11.27 5.18
C THR A 612 18.97 -10.38 6.40
N ILE A 613 19.32 -9.11 6.16
CA ILE A 613 19.60 -8.14 7.21
C ILE A 613 18.57 -7.02 7.15
N THR A 614 17.91 -6.75 8.28
CA THR A 614 17.03 -5.61 8.48
C THR A 614 17.85 -4.38 8.86
N LEU A 615 17.90 -3.40 7.96
CA LEU A 615 18.51 -2.10 8.19
C LEU A 615 17.50 -1.14 8.82
N PHE A 616 17.87 -0.58 9.97
CA PHE A 616 17.14 0.47 10.65
C PHE A 616 17.84 1.80 10.37
N PHE A 617 17.24 2.68 9.58
CA PHE A 617 17.76 4.02 9.37
C PHE A 617 17.28 4.94 10.49
N ASN A 618 18.18 5.31 11.40
CA ASN A 618 17.79 6.07 12.59
C ASN A 618 18.31 7.50 12.51
N ASP A 619 17.50 8.45 12.99
CA ASP A 619 18.01 9.80 13.22
C ASP A 619 18.95 9.83 14.45
N LYS A 620 19.57 10.99 14.69
CA LYS A 620 20.46 11.20 15.85
C LYS A 620 19.78 10.97 17.21
N ASN A 621 18.45 10.95 17.26
CA ASN A 621 17.65 10.73 18.47
C ASN A 621 17.18 9.27 18.59
N GLN A 622 17.73 8.36 17.79
CA GLN A 622 17.37 6.94 17.70
C GLN A 622 15.92 6.67 17.26
N ASN A 623 15.24 7.64 16.65
CA ASN A 623 13.95 7.38 16.03
C ASN A 623 14.14 6.63 14.72
N ASN A 624 13.44 5.51 14.57
CA ASN A 624 13.45 4.74 13.32
C ASN A 624 12.73 5.53 12.22
N LEU A 625 13.46 5.93 11.17
CA LEU A 625 12.92 6.68 10.03
C LEU A 625 12.43 5.77 8.92
N LEU A 626 13.19 4.72 8.63
CA LEU A 626 12.87 3.72 7.61
C LEU A 626 13.49 2.40 8.02
N ILE A 627 12.74 1.32 7.82
CA ILE A 627 13.22 -0.05 7.99
C ILE A 627 13.26 -0.68 6.61
N THR A 628 14.38 -1.31 6.25
CA THR A 628 14.47 -2.07 5.00
C THR A 628 15.25 -3.34 5.17
N ASN A 629 14.80 -4.43 4.54
CA ASN A 629 15.60 -5.63 4.41
C ASN A 629 16.54 -5.51 3.21
N VAL A 630 17.75 -6.05 3.37
CA VAL A 630 18.72 -6.27 2.30
C VAL A 630 19.24 -7.69 2.38
N GLU A 631 19.44 -8.30 1.22
CA GLU A 631 20.00 -9.64 1.11
C GLU A 631 21.43 -9.55 0.60
N GLY A 632 22.34 -10.29 1.21
CA GLY A 632 23.64 -10.53 0.64
C GLY A 632 24.35 -11.73 1.26
N HIS A 633 25.35 -12.21 0.56
CA HIS A 633 26.09 -13.39 0.96
C HIS A 633 27.18 -13.06 1.98
N THR A 634 27.55 -14.03 2.81
CA THR A 634 28.72 -13.91 3.70
C THR A 634 29.96 -13.51 2.90
N GLY A 635 30.63 -12.43 3.31
CA GLY A 635 31.78 -11.81 2.63
C GLY A 635 31.42 -10.72 1.60
N GLU A 636 30.15 -10.34 1.47
CA GLU A 636 29.73 -9.20 0.65
C GLU A 636 29.69 -7.88 1.43
N THR A 637 30.08 -6.78 0.77
CA THR A 637 29.77 -5.41 1.17
C THR A 637 28.71 -4.85 0.24
N LEU A 638 27.52 -4.61 0.78
CA LEU A 638 26.40 -3.99 0.07
C LEU A 638 26.51 -2.47 0.14
N THR A 639 26.44 -1.79 -0.98
CA THR A 639 26.23 -0.33 -1.02
C THR A 639 24.75 -0.06 -1.09
N VAL A 640 24.18 0.45 -0.01
CA VAL A 640 22.75 0.66 0.16
C VAL A 640 22.40 2.14 0.00
N GLN A 641 21.31 2.44 -0.68
CA GLN A 641 20.78 3.79 -0.81
C GLN A 641 20.09 4.22 0.49
N LEU A 642 20.45 5.41 0.99
CA LEU A 642 19.82 5.98 2.19
C LEU A 642 18.43 6.56 1.86
N PRO A 643 17.57 6.75 2.87
CA PRO A 643 16.27 7.41 2.69
C PRO A 643 16.42 8.77 2.00
N GLN A 644 15.48 9.12 1.13
CA GLN A 644 15.52 10.40 0.43
C GLN A 644 15.51 11.57 1.42
N GLY A 645 16.41 12.53 1.20
CA GLY A 645 16.57 13.68 2.10
C GLY A 645 17.44 13.41 3.32
N TYR A 646 18.07 12.25 3.40
CA TYR A 646 19.00 11.90 4.47
C TYR A 646 20.37 11.51 3.91
N SER A 647 21.42 11.78 4.68
CA SER A 647 22.79 11.38 4.38
C SER A 647 23.48 10.84 5.63
N SER A 648 24.43 9.93 5.42
CA SER A 648 25.34 9.43 6.46
C SER A 648 26.74 9.86 6.07
N ASN A 649 27.43 10.59 6.96
CA ASN A 649 28.74 11.19 6.70
C ASN A 649 28.83 11.99 5.39
N GLY A 650 27.74 12.66 4.99
CA GLY A 650 27.68 13.46 3.75
C GLY A 650 27.40 12.65 2.47
N SER A 651 27.36 11.32 2.54
CA SER A 651 26.97 10.46 1.41
C SER A 651 25.48 10.12 1.43
N LYS A 652 24.88 9.93 0.24
CA LYS A 652 23.51 9.43 0.06
C LYS A 652 23.43 7.88 0.08
N THR A 653 24.55 7.22 0.34
CA THR A 653 24.68 5.76 0.41
C THR A 653 25.39 5.35 1.69
N ALA A 654 25.15 4.12 2.14
CA ALA A 654 25.88 3.49 3.23
C ALA A 654 26.41 2.12 2.80
N HIS A 655 27.56 1.73 3.35
CA HIS A 655 28.15 0.42 3.10
C HIS A 655 27.81 -0.54 4.24
N VAL A 656 27.29 -1.71 3.90
CA VAL A 656 26.88 -2.76 4.83
C VAL A 656 27.68 -4.01 4.51
N ALA A 657 28.72 -4.28 5.28
CA ALA A 657 29.42 -5.57 5.26
C ALA A 657 28.57 -6.66 5.90
N ILE A 658 28.61 -7.85 5.30
CA ILE A 658 27.95 -9.09 5.72
C ILE A 658 29.03 -10.10 6.10
N ASP A 659 29.25 -10.25 7.38
CA ASP A 659 30.10 -11.26 8.00
C ASP A 659 29.27 -12.34 8.71
N VAL A 660 29.93 -13.43 9.13
CA VAL A 660 29.34 -14.58 9.83
C VAL A 660 28.53 -14.19 11.08
N GLU A 661 29.01 -13.21 11.84
CA GLU A 661 28.39 -12.73 13.08
C GLU A 661 27.47 -11.53 12.85
N THR A 662 27.14 -11.21 11.60
CA THR A 662 26.30 -10.03 11.32
C THR A 662 24.93 -10.24 11.93
N PRO A 663 24.49 -9.38 12.87
CA PRO A 663 23.17 -9.49 13.44
C PRO A 663 22.11 -9.31 12.34
N TRP A 664 20.98 -9.99 12.51
CA TRP A 664 19.83 -9.86 11.62
C TRP A 664 19.30 -8.42 11.56
N ASN A 665 19.61 -7.58 12.55
CA ASN A 665 19.31 -6.16 12.58
C ASN A 665 20.59 -5.31 12.55
N LYS A 666 20.59 -4.23 11.77
CA LYS A 666 21.72 -3.27 11.73
C LYS A 666 21.22 -1.86 11.62
N THR A 667 21.65 -1.01 12.55
CA THR A 667 21.27 0.41 12.54
C THR A 667 22.26 1.22 11.72
N VAL A 668 21.73 2.04 10.81
CA VAL A 668 22.49 3.02 10.03
C VAL A 668 22.04 4.41 10.49
N GLU A 669 22.93 5.12 11.17
CA GLU A 669 22.66 6.50 11.59
C GLU A 669 22.66 7.43 10.38
N VAL A 670 21.61 8.24 10.26
CA VAL A 670 21.41 9.18 9.17
C VAL A 670 21.08 10.59 9.68
N THR A 671 21.49 11.58 8.90
CA THR A 671 21.30 13.00 9.18
C THR A 671 20.46 13.64 8.08
N LYS A 672 19.50 14.50 8.45
CA LYS A 672 18.64 15.18 7.49
C LYS A 672 19.48 16.16 6.66
N ILE A 673 19.42 16.03 5.34
CA ILE A 673 20.07 16.95 4.41
C ILE A 673 19.29 18.27 4.45
N PRO A 674 19.95 19.42 4.66
CA PRO A 674 19.29 20.72 4.53
C PRO A 674 18.62 20.85 3.16
N ILE A 675 17.38 21.35 3.12
CA ILE A 675 16.54 21.41 1.90
C ILE A 675 17.29 22.01 0.70
N TRP A 676 18.07 23.07 0.93
CA TRP A 676 18.90 23.75 -0.07
C TRP A 676 19.98 22.86 -0.72
N LYS A 677 20.52 21.87 0.02
CA LYS A 677 21.50 20.91 -0.50
C LYS A 677 20.86 19.68 -1.15
N ASN A 678 19.54 19.53 -1.05
CA ASN A 678 18.79 18.42 -1.65
C ASN A 678 17.86 18.87 -2.79
N LEU A 679 18.06 20.07 -3.34
CA LEU A 679 17.22 20.63 -4.41
C LEU A 679 17.09 19.68 -5.62
N GLY A 680 18.15 18.94 -5.98
CA GLY A 680 18.11 17.96 -7.09
C GLY A 680 17.25 16.72 -6.87
N SER A 681 16.78 16.45 -5.63
CA SER A 681 15.84 15.36 -5.36
C SER A 681 14.40 15.66 -5.78
N PHE A 682 14.09 16.93 -6.05
CA PHE A 682 12.75 17.40 -6.43
C PHE A 682 12.52 17.43 -7.94
N LEU A 683 13.26 16.64 -8.72
CA LEU A 683 13.19 16.65 -10.19
C LEU A 683 11.75 16.53 -10.70
N SER A 684 10.97 15.57 -10.17
CA SER A 684 9.56 15.38 -10.55
C SER A 684 8.68 16.59 -10.21
N PHE A 685 8.98 17.30 -9.12
CA PHE A 685 8.26 18.50 -8.72
C PHE A 685 8.55 19.68 -9.66
N TYR A 686 9.81 19.85 -10.07
CA TYR A 686 10.17 20.85 -11.08
C TYR A 686 9.55 20.53 -12.44
N SER A 687 9.53 19.25 -12.85
CA SER A 687 8.88 18.82 -14.10
C SER A 687 7.38 19.13 -14.09
N LEU A 688 6.68 18.86 -12.99
CA LEU A 688 5.26 19.23 -12.86
C LEU A 688 5.06 20.74 -12.92
N THR A 689 5.89 21.51 -12.21
CA THR A 689 5.83 22.97 -12.19
C THR A 689 6.06 23.56 -13.58
N ALA A 690 7.06 23.04 -14.31
CA ALA A 690 7.33 23.43 -15.69
C ALA A 690 6.16 23.08 -16.63
N GLY A 691 5.56 21.89 -16.47
CA GLY A 691 4.37 21.49 -17.22
C GLY A 691 3.18 22.42 -16.98
N LEU A 692 2.99 22.88 -15.74
CA LEU A 692 1.93 23.84 -15.40
C LEU A 692 2.22 25.26 -15.90
N PHE A 693 3.48 25.67 -15.95
CA PHE A 693 3.86 26.91 -16.62
C PHE A 693 3.54 26.87 -18.12
N ILE A 694 3.87 25.76 -18.80
CA ILE A 694 3.51 25.53 -20.21
C ILE A 694 1.98 25.57 -20.37
N PHE A 695 1.22 24.98 -19.44
CA PHE A 695 -0.23 25.05 -19.43
C PHE A 695 -0.75 26.49 -19.33
N VAL A 696 -0.17 27.33 -18.47
CA VAL A 696 -0.57 28.75 -18.36
C VAL A 696 -0.32 29.50 -19.67
N VAL A 697 0.82 29.27 -20.32
CA VAL A 697 1.11 29.84 -21.66
C VAL A 697 0.08 29.35 -22.69
N TYR A 698 -0.28 28.07 -22.63
CA TYR A 698 -1.31 27.49 -23.48
C TYR A 698 -2.70 28.11 -23.26
N ASP A 699 -3.09 28.39 -22.01
CA ASP A 699 -4.34 29.08 -21.71
C ASP A 699 -4.37 30.50 -22.30
N VAL A 700 -3.27 31.24 -22.21
CA VAL A 700 -3.14 32.58 -22.84
C VAL A 700 -3.33 32.49 -24.35
N PHE A 701 -2.70 31.50 -24.99
CA PHE A 701 -2.89 31.24 -26.43
C PHE A 701 -4.36 30.93 -26.76
N LEU A 702 -5.03 30.08 -25.99
CA LEU A 702 -6.45 29.77 -26.19
C LEU A 702 -7.34 31.01 -26.04
N LYS A 703 -7.07 31.85 -25.03
CA LYS A 703 -7.79 33.09 -24.82
C LYS A 703 -7.67 34.03 -26.03
N GLN A 704 -6.46 34.19 -26.58
CA GLN A 704 -6.25 35.01 -27.79
C GLN A 704 -6.97 34.45 -29.02
N ARG A 705 -7.00 33.12 -29.17
CA ARG A 705 -7.70 32.45 -30.27
C ARG A 705 -9.21 32.61 -30.19
N GLN A 706 -9.79 32.70 -28.99
CA GLN A 706 -11.24 32.89 -28.79
C GLN A 706 -11.68 34.34 -28.98
N GLY A 707 -10.75 35.31 -28.85
CA GLY A 707 -11.01 36.73 -29.12
C GLY A 707 -10.84 37.14 -30.58
N ARG A 708 -10.42 36.23 -31.46
CA ARG A 708 -10.43 36.36 -32.93
C ARG A 708 -11.62 35.58 -33.47
#